data_AF-A0A970YFN3-F1
#
_entry.id   AF-A0A970YFN3-F1
#
_cell.length_a   1.000
_cell.length_b   1.000
_cell.length_c   1.000
_cell.angle_alpha   90.00
_cell.angle_beta   90.00
_cell.angle_gamma   90.00
#
_symmetry.space_group_name_H-M   'P 1'
#
loop_
_entity.id
_entity.type
_entity.pdbx_description
1 polymer ?
#
loop_
_entity_poly.entity_id
_entity_poly.type
_entity_poly.pdbx_seq_one_letter_code
_entity_poly.pdbx_strand_id
1 'polypeptide(L)'
;MTGDKHREPGPDVSEGQPGLLLDGRGSSLAGACRAFRRGLTDPFPPSEVTDLGPFWSGRQLGERGLELLIRFAAPQYVDRVVIGQEVRRQPLPSESVGGLHVCDERPVGQAMEAAELQVTAGIGRVEAFTRSGAETNLCLAAVVSSPDSGLLGERIVIEVGVEAVELVLSLESFRRDIQLRTVEVWGGPSDQPAIYPQPRVYRRLPGARVRLDPAVFAEASDGPDPDVSIAASVIREALAAIPEANAGPESDATPVQIRLAAGGASGGLLPEGYRLQVKPDGVEIVGADRRGLIYGAAALAQLLAQGGSEGTEPCSVEDGPKMGLRGVHLYMPSRANVPFFRRLIRHVLAPMRYNTIILEVGAAMEYKRRPEINAAWVRDKELAERGEHPGTPHIEVGDGGFLTQAEVRDLVDYANRYGIDVIPEVQALSHVEFLTMAYPDIAEKPDDVHPDCYCPSNERSYEVLFDVIDEIVAVFRPLRYVHMGHDEAYSMCLCDKCRNVPKADLFVRDVNRIYDYLRAKGLGMMIWDDMVHTTRHFACPDAIDRIPKDIVLLNFVWYDRTDIDTEDRLLDRAFPVMIGNFYSSHFPRFATREGKPGLVGAEVSTWCRAAEEDYGRVGKLYDFIYSANMMWSGHYRDELRRLYSRRIASMLPPIRDALHGCLYPSRQPAARFQPLRLERASTPRRDQCGALGGYDLEALCVGEQRLGGVPFTIEENLLSVGASQMRAAALPSLASVTVGRRCNSIVFLHTCTRPGTPSTYNGRAQPVARYTLVYDDGSQAHTSIEYGWQLAEWNRPFGAPLRHGFWRHSGYTATYPALPFWQGKSARGEDVTLHGYELINPNPERTVARFEISVPDEAGDAALLLVAATAVYGGE
;
A
#
# COMPACT_ATOMS: atom_id res chain seq x y z
N MET A 1 39.26 -25.62 43.95
CA MET A 1 39.94 -24.83 44.99
C MET A 1 38.98 -23.71 45.38
N THR A 2 38.06 -23.91 46.34
CA THR A 2 38.25 -23.65 47.79
C THR A 2 38.87 -22.27 48.02
N GLY A 3 38.27 -21.29 48.68
CA GLY A 3 37.12 -21.23 49.58
C GLY A 3 37.35 -20.10 50.59
N ASP A 4 36.27 -19.38 50.92
CA ASP A 4 35.92 -18.75 52.20
C ASP A 4 36.84 -17.75 52.94
N LYS A 5 36.20 -16.64 53.39
CA LYS A 5 35.80 -16.35 54.79
C LYS A 5 35.14 -14.95 54.88
N HIS A 6 33.83 -14.81 55.18
CA HIS A 6 33.15 -14.78 56.50
C HIS A 6 33.57 -13.65 57.48
N ARG A 7 32.65 -12.72 57.81
CA ARG A 7 31.84 -12.69 59.07
C ARG A 7 31.02 -11.38 59.28
N GLU A 8 29.78 -11.59 59.73
CA GLU A 8 28.71 -10.72 60.29
C GLU A 8 29.03 -10.19 61.72
N PRO A 9 28.26 -9.26 62.39
CA PRO A 9 26.81 -9.39 62.72
C PRO A 9 25.93 -8.11 62.87
N GLY A 10 24.60 -8.30 63.00
CA GLY A 10 23.54 -7.29 63.29
C GLY A 10 23.47 -6.81 64.76
N PRO A 11 22.47 -5.98 65.16
CA PRO A 11 21.12 -6.50 65.50
C PRO A 11 19.88 -5.61 65.18
N ASP A 12 18.70 -6.24 65.38
CA ASP A 12 17.28 -5.80 65.38
C ASP A 12 16.92 -4.41 65.91
N VAL A 13 15.82 -3.80 65.40
CA VAL A 13 14.52 -3.58 66.11
C VAL A 13 13.38 -3.33 65.07
N SER A 14 12.23 -3.95 65.35
CA SER A 14 10.92 -3.96 64.69
C SER A 14 10.09 -2.66 64.72
N GLU A 15 8.99 -2.69 63.94
CA GLU A 15 7.73 -1.89 63.97
C GLU A 15 7.56 -1.08 62.66
N GLY A 16 6.72 -1.50 61.71
CA GLY A 16 5.26 -1.56 61.82
C GLY A 16 4.67 -0.51 60.88
N GLN A 17 4.17 -0.91 59.70
CA GLN A 17 3.22 -0.08 58.95
C GLN A 17 2.05 -0.91 58.43
N PRO A 18 0.82 -0.44 58.65
CA PRO A 18 -0.40 -1.21 58.44
C PRO A 18 -0.80 -1.23 56.96
N GLY A 19 -1.51 -2.30 56.59
CA GLY A 19 -2.32 -2.30 55.39
C GLY A 19 -3.35 -1.16 55.44
N LEU A 20 -3.59 -0.54 54.29
CA LEU A 20 -4.80 0.23 54.07
C LEU A 20 -5.68 -0.56 53.09
N LEU A 21 -6.72 -1.18 53.66
CA LEU A 21 -7.99 -1.36 52.98
C LEU A 21 -8.49 0.02 52.54
N LEU A 22 -8.83 0.18 51.26
CA LEU A 22 -9.75 1.23 50.84
C LEU A 22 -11.12 0.58 50.67
N ASP A 23 -11.86 0.61 51.79
CA ASP A 23 -13.32 0.58 51.82
C ASP A 23 -13.86 1.87 51.17
N GLY A 24 -15.10 1.79 50.69
CA GLY A 24 -15.65 2.71 49.69
C GLY A 24 -15.74 4.20 50.07
N ARG A 25 -16.04 4.97 49.01
CA ARG A 25 -16.40 6.40 48.91
C ARG A 25 -15.29 7.32 48.40
N GLY A 26 -15.43 7.66 47.11
CA GLY A 26 -15.07 8.94 46.50
C GLY A 26 -13.65 9.47 46.73
N SER A 27 -12.76 9.29 45.75
CA SER A 27 -11.68 10.25 45.47
C SER A 27 -11.05 9.99 44.10
N SER A 28 -10.60 11.07 43.47
CA SER A 28 -9.98 11.14 42.14
C SER A 28 -8.76 10.23 41.99
N LEU A 29 -8.69 9.49 40.89
CA LEU A 29 -7.50 8.77 40.40
C LEU A 29 -6.41 9.76 39.96
N ALA A 30 -5.74 10.38 40.94
CA ALA A 30 -4.51 11.12 40.73
C ALA A 30 -3.36 10.31 41.34
N GLY A 31 -2.61 9.60 40.49
CA GLY A 31 -1.29 9.08 40.84
C GLY A 31 -1.16 7.56 40.83
N ALA A 32 -0.95 6.97 39.64
CA ALA A 32 -0.17 5.73 39.49
C ALA A 32 0.13 5.39 38.01
N CYS A 33 0.68 6.33 37.22
CA CYS A 33 1.27 6.02 35.91
C CYS A 33 2.55 6.83 35.73
N ARG A 34 3.70 6.26 36.08
CA ARG A 34 5.00 6.82 35.67
C ARG A 34 5.21 6.45 34.21
N ALA A 35 5.27 7.46 33.34
CA ALA A 35 5.67 7.30 31.95
C ALA A 35 7.07 6.66 31.89
N PHE A 36 7.15 5.42 31.40
CA PHE A 36 8.42 4.76 31.14
C PHE A 36 9.06 5.37 29.88
N ARG A 37 10.06 6.23 30.06
CA ARG A 37 11.02 6.57 29.00
C ARG A 37 11.99 5.40 28.83
N ARG A 38 11.74 4.50 27.88
CA ARG A 38 12.83 3.73 27.25
C ARG A 38 13.14 4.38 25.91
N GLY A 39 14.39 4.80 25.75
CA GLY A 39 14.87 5.48 24.57
C GLY A 39 14.72 4.60 23.33
N LEU A 40 13.83 5.01 22.45
CA LEU A 40 13.85 4.73 21.03
C LEU A 40 13.61 6.07 20.34
N THR A 41 14.50 6.42 19.43
CA THR A 41 14.43 7.59 18.55
C THR A 41 13.28 7.39 17.56
N ASP A 42 12.04 7.61 18.01
CA ASP A 42 10.82 7.64 17.19
C ASP A 42 10.64 9.06 16.59
N PRO A 43 10.14 9.20 15.34
CA PRO A 43 9.90 10.48 14.65
C PRO A 43 8.47 10.98 14.84
N PHE A 44 7.62 10.14 15.40
CA PHE A 44 6.50 10.57 16.19
C PHE A 44 7.15 10.78 17.55
N PRO A 45 7.70 11.97 17.87
CA PRO A 45 7.51 12.35 19.25
C PRO A 45 6.01 12.11 19.47
N PRO A 46 5.57 11.33 20.49
CA PRO A 46 4.24 11.58 21.01
C PRO A 46 4.21 13.10 21.09
N SER A 47 3.33 13.71 20.29
CA SER A 47 3.26 15.16 20.01
C SER A 47 3.94 15.91 21.13
N GLU A 48 4.86 16.85 20.91
CA GLU A 48 5.37 17.74 21.97
C GLU A 48 4.17 18.38 22.72
N VAL A 49 3.66 17.60 23.64
CA VAL A 49 2.79 17.79 24.76
C VAL A 49 3.81 17.47 25.83
N THR A 50 4.80 18.37 25.91
CA THR A 50 5.77 18.46 27.00
C THR A 50 5.10 18.80 28.32
N ASP A 51 3.77 18.77 28.35
CA ASP A 51 2.93 18.79 29.53
C ASP A 51 1.71 17.88 29.30
N LEU A 52 1.84 16.57 29.51
CA LEU A 52 0.69 15.78 29.98
C LEU A 52 0.44 16.17 31.44
N GLY A 53 0.05 17.44 31.63
CA GLY A 53 -0.75 17.84 32.78
C GLY A 53 -2.06 17.01 32.80
N PRO A 54 -2.74 16.93 33.95
CA PRO A 54 -3.72 15.88 34.22
C PRO A 54 -5.01 16.07 33.40
N PHE A 55 -5.11 15.49 32.20
CA PHE A 55 -6.32 15.62 31.36
C PHE A 55 -7.01 14.31 30.99
N TRP A 56 -6.60 13.20 31.59
CA TRP A 56 -7.43 12.02 31.74
C TRP A 56 -8.25 12.09 33.02
N SER A 57 -9.54 11.83 32.91
CA SER A 57 -10.40 11.55 34.07
C SER A 57 -10.93 10.13 33.95
N GLY A 58 -10.82 9.39 35.04
CA GLY A 58 -11.40 8.07 35.17
C GLY A 58 -12.58 8.09 36.12
N ARG A 59 -13.65 7.37 35.80
CA ARG A 59 -14.75 7.14 36.74
C ARG A 59 -14.96 5.65 36.91
N GLN A 60 -15.02 5.21 38.16
CA GLN A 60 -15.43 3.86 38.48
C GLN A 60 -16.95 3.73 38.29
N LEU A 61 -17.38 2.78 37.47
CA LEU A 61 -18.80 2.49 37.19
C LEU A 61 -19.43 1.51 38.19
N GLY A 62 -18.73 1.23 39.30
CA GLY A 62 -19.11 0.26 40.33
C GLY A 62 -17.99 -0.76 40.56
N GLU A 63 -18.31 -1.92 41.17
CA GLU A 63 -17.30 -2.96 41.48
C GLU A 63 -16.75 -3.71 40.24
N ARG A 64 -17.30 -3.41 39.05
CA ARG A 64 -17.13 -4.20 37.83
C ARG A 64 -16.82 -3.38 36.58
N GLY A 65 -16.48 -2.10 36.68
CA GLY A 65 -16.17 -1.33 35.47
C GLY A 65 -15.45 0.00 35.68
N LEU A 66 -14.77 0.45 34.63
CA LEU A 66 -13.94 1.66 34.59
C LEU A 66 -14.16 2.40 33.27
N GLU A 67 -14.44 3.69 33.33
CA GLU A 67 -14.40 4.57 32.16
C GLU A 67 -13.12 5.41 32.17
N LEU A 68 -12.50 5.57 31.00
CA LEU A 68 -11.37 6.46 30.77
C LEU A 68 -11.75 7.48 29.70
N LEU A 69 -11.71 8.78 30.03
CA LEU A 69 -11.87 9.86 29.07
C LEU A 69 -10.50 10.41 28.67
N ILE A 70 -10.26 10.50 27.36
CA ILE A 70 -9.08 11.06 26.73
C ILE A 70 -9.54 12.22 25.84
N ARG A 71 -9.03 13.42 26.09
CA ARG A 71 -9.31 14.62 25.29
C ARG A 71 -8.07 15.01 24.49
N PHE A 72 -8.24 15.26 23.20
CA PHE A 72 -7.17 15.72 22.32
C PHE A 72 -7.20 17.24 22.20
N ALA A 73 -6.03 17.87 22.15
CA ALA A 73 -5.91 19.33 21.98
C ALA A 73 -6.38 19.81 20.60
N ALA A 74 -6.35 18.93 19.61
CA ALA A 74 -6.87 19.10 18.26
C ALA A 74 -7.41 17.75 17.76
N PRO A 75 -8.29 17.70 16.75
CA PRO A 75 -8.75 16.44 16.16
C PRO A 75 -7.57 15.53 15.80
N GLN A 76 -7.61 14.27 16.23
CA GLN A 76 -6.61 13.24 15.92
C GLN A 76 -7.28 12.08 15.21
N TYR A 77 -6.58 11.46 14.25
CA TYR A 77 -6.99 10.15 13.77
C TYR A 77 -6.55 9.10 14.79
N VAL A 78 -7.50 8.39 15.39
CA VAL A 78 -7.23 7.29 16.31
C VAL A 78 -7.32 5.99 15.53
N ASP A 79 -6.17 5.38 15.25
CA ASP A 79 -6.10 4.09 14.55
C ASP A 79 -6.57 2.98 15.50
N ARG A 80 -5.90 2.87 16.66
CA ARG A 80 -6.18 1.84 17.66
C ARG A 80 -5.83 2.29 19.06
N VAL A 81 -6.34 1.55 20.03
CA VAL A 81 -5.97 1.68 21.43
C VAL A 81 -5.42 0.35 21.91
N VAL A 82 -4.29 0.37 22.59
CA VAL A 82 -3.68 -0.81 23.20
C VAL A 82 -3.66 -0.67 24.71
N ILE A 83 -4.36 -1.57 25.40
CA ILE A 83 -4.43 -1.59 26.85
C ILE A 83 -3.53 -2.71 27.36
N GLY A 84 -2.49 -2.35 28.09
CA GLY A 84 -1.68 -3.29 28.87
C GLY A 84 -2.36 -3.56 30.21
N GLN A 85 -2.58 -4.83 30.55
CA GLN A 85 -3.15 -5.25 31.84
C GLN A 85 -2.29 -6.31 32.52
N GLU A 86 -2.36 -6.37 33.86
CA GLU A 86 -1.85 -7.49 34.65
C GLU A 86 -3.00 -8.42 35.04
N VAL A 87 -2.98 -9.64 34.53
CA VAL A 87 -3.97 -10.69 34.84
C VAL A 87 -3.46 -11.47 36.06
N ARG A 88 -3.98 -11.17 37.26
CA ARG A 88 -3.65 -11.93 38.47
C ARG A 88 -4.52 -13.18 38.57
N ARG A 89 -3.91 -14.37 38.52
CA ARG A 89 -4.59 -15.63 38.81
C ARG A 89 -4.72 -15.79 40.33
N GLN A 90 -5.93 -15.69 40.88
CA GLN A 90 -6.17 -16.09 42.27
C GLN A 90 -6.57 -17.58 42.32
N PRO A 91 -6.09 -18.34 43.32
CA PRO A 91 -6.71 -19.61 43.67
C PRO A 91 -8.18 -19.36 44.07
N LEU A 92 -9.10 -20.23 43.65
CA LEU A 92 -10.47 -20.18 44.15
C LEU A 92 -10.45 -20.26 45.69
N PRO A 93 -11.17 -19.40 46.42
CA PRO A 93 -11.33 -19.58 47.85
C PRO A 93 -11.99 -20.94 48.09
N SER A 94 -11.40 -21.73 49.00
CA SER A 94 -11.77 -23.13 49.28
C SER A 94 -13.12 -23.31 49.97
N GLU A 95 -13.92 -22.26 50.12
CA GLU A 95 -15.22 -22.32 50.77
C GLU A 95 -16.30 -21.66 49.88
N SER A 96 -17.25 -22.48 49.50
CA SER A 96 -18.42 -22.23 48.66
C SER A 96 -19.24 -20.98 49.00
N VAL A 97 -19.86 -20.37 47.99
CA VAL A 97 -21.24 -19.87 48.12
C VAL A 97 -22.00 -20.21 46.84
N GLY A 98 -23.00 -21.10 46.98
CA GLY A 98 -23.97 -21.39 45.94
C GLY A 98 -24.82 -20.15 45.62
N GLY A 99 -25.11 -19.97 44.33
CA GLY A 99 -26.03 -18.94 43.85
C GLY A 99 -25.40 -18.02 42.80
N LEU A 100 -25.39 -18.47 41.54
CA LEU A 100 -25.54 -17.55 40.41
C LEU A 100 -26.21 -18.28 39.25
N HIS A 101 -27.38 -17.78 38.87
CA HIS A 101 -28.16 -18.24 37.73
C HIS A 101 -27.41 -17.94 36.43
N VAL A 102 -27.23 -18.96 35.59
CA VAL A 102 -26.91 -18.79 34.16
C VAL A 102 -28.25 -18.78 33.43
N CYS A 103 -28.64 -17.63 32.88
CA CYS A 103 -29.69 -17.58 31.87
C CYS A 103 -29.10 -18.07 30.55
N ASP A 104 -29.15 -19.38 30.31
CA ASP A 104 -29.21 -19.91 28.95
C ASP A 104 -29.94 -21.26 28.96
N GLU A 105 -31.05 -21.33 28.22
CA GLU A 105 -31.89 -22.52 28.12
C GLU A 105 -31.23 -23.57 27.22
N ARG A 106 -30.32 -24.38 27.75
CA ARG A 106 -30.10 -25.77 27.28
C ARG A 106 -29.74 -26.70 28.44
N PRO A 107 -30.33 -27.90 28.53
CA PRO A 107 -29.97 -28.86 29.55
C PRO A 107 -28.62 -29.51 29.18
N VAL A 108 -27.58 -29.24 29.98
CA VAL A 108 -26.29 -29.93 29.89
C VAL A 108 -26.43 -31.28 30.60
N GLY A 109 -26.60 -32.33 29.80
CA GLY A 109 -26.38 -33.69 30.24
C GLY A 109 -24.88 -34.00 30.23
N GLN A 110 -24.40 -34.55 31.35
CA GLN A 110 -23.09 -35.14 31.64
C GLN A 110 -22.00 -34.20 32.16
N ALA A 111 -21.49 -34.62 33.31
CA ALA A 111 -20.60 -33.91 34.22
C ALA A 111 -19.21 -33.72 33.62
N MET A 112 -18.75 -32.46 33.58
CA MET A 112 -17.33 -32.16 33.56
C MET A 112 -16.79 -32.30 34.99
N GLU A 113 -15.75 -33.12 35.14
CA GLU A 113 -15.01 -33.28 36.40
C GLU A 113 -14.41 -31.93 36.85
N ALA A 114 -14.52 -31.65 38.15
CA ALA A 114 -14.21 -30.37 38.79
C ALA A 114 -12.69 -30.06 38.93
N ALA A 115 -11.83 -30.57 38.04
CA ALA A 115 -10.37 -30.47 38.19
C ALA A 115 -9.68 -29.39 37.32
N GLU A 116 -10.36 -28.69 36.40
CA GLU A 116 -9.70 -27.72 35.49
C GLU A 116 -10.47 -26.39 35.27
N LEU A 117 -11.34 -25.97 36.18
CA LEU A 117 -11.93 -24.63 36.13
C LEU A 117 -11.02 -23.58 36.81
N GLN A 118 -9.84 -23.34 36.22
CA GLN A 118 -9.11 -22.09 36.46
C GLN A 118 -9.83 -20.95 35.73
N VAL A 119 -10.71 -20.22 36.43
CA VAL A 119 -11.35 -19.03 35.88
C VAL A 119 -10.34 -17.88 35.89
N THR A 120 -9.74 -17.56 34.74
CA THR A 120 -8.88 -16.38 34.56
C THR A 120 -9.67 -15.08 34.77
N ALA A 121 -9.18 -14.19 35.65
CA ALA A 121 -9.76 -12.88 35.92
C ALA A 121 -9.19 -11.82 34.95
N GLY A 122 -10.02 -11.20 34.11
CA GLY A 122 -9.60 -10.18 33.14
C GLY A 122 -10.75 -9.29 32.65
N ILE A 123 -10.43 -8.31 31.81
CA ILE A 123 -11.45 -7.43 31.20
C ILE A 123 -12.41 -8.30 30.39
N GLY A 124 -13.71 -8.04 30.56
CA GLY A 124 -14.77 -8.80 29.91
C GLY A 124 -15.26 -8.20 28.60
N ARG A 125 -15.23 -6.87 28.55
CA ARG A 125 -15.62 -6.08 27.39
C ARG A 125 -14.97 -4.71 27.44
N VAL A 126 -14.60 -4.19 26.28
CA VAL A 126 -14.16 -2.82 26.07
C VAL A 126 -15.02 -2.20 24.98
N GLU A 127 -15.57 -1.03 25.26
CA GLU A 127 -16.21 -0.17 24.27
C GLU A 127 -15.38 1.11 24.14
N ALA A 128 -15.01 1.46 22.91
CA ALA A 128 -14.43 2.76 22.60
C ALA A 128 -15.51 3.63 21.96
N PHE A 129 -15.75 4.78 22.54
CA PHE A 129 -16.60 5.82 21.99
C PHE A 129 -15.75 7.01 21.60
N THR A 130 -16.04 7.62 20.45
CA THR A 130 -15.35 8.82 20.01
C THR A 130 -16.34 9.95 19.79
N ARG A 131 -15.85 11.17 19.92
CA ARG A 131 -16.56 12.37 19.49
C ARG A 131 -15.69 13.07 18.48
N SER A 132 -16.22 13.37 17.30
CA SER A 132 -15.52 14.13 16.29
C SER A 132 -16.05 15.58 16.24
N GLY A 133 -15.16 16.55 16.09
CA GLY A 133 -15.46 17.99 15.88
C GLY A 133 -16.82 18.50 16.39
N ALA A 134 -17.74 18.73 15.45
CA ALA A 134 -19.04 19.37 15.67
C ALA A 134 -20.13 18.44 16.25
N GLU A 135 -19.84 17.16 16.51
CA GLU A 135 -20.80 16.23 17.08
C GLU A 135 -21.06 16.54 18.55
N THR A 136 -22.34 16.54 18.94
CA THR A 136 -22.75 16.77 20.33
C THR A 136 -22.64 15.52 21.18
N ASN A 137 -22.71 14.33 20.58
CA ASN A 137 -22.76 13.04 21.26
C ASN A 137 -21.51 12.19 20.98
N LEU A 138 -21.24 11.24 21.88
CA LEU A 138 -20.24 10.19 21.68
C LEU A 138 -20.82 9.07 20.80
N CYS A 139 -20.07 8.65 19.79
CA CYS A 139 -20.41 7.57 18.86
C CYS A 139 -19.59 6.32 19.19
N LEU A 140 -20.21 5.15 19.16
CA LEU A 140 -19.50 3.89 19.37
C LEU A 140 -18.54 3.64 18.20
N ALA A 141 -17.25 3.61 18.48
CA ALA A 141 -16.21 3.42 17.49
C ALA A 141 -15.68 1.98 17.45
N ALA A 142 -15.67 1.28 18.59
CA ALA A 142 -15.23 -0.11 18.64
C ALA A 142 -15.82 -0.85 19.83
N VAL A 143 -16.03 -2.16 19.68
CA VAL A 143 -16.37 -3.07 20.79
C VAL A 143 -15.48 -4.30 20.70
N VAL A 144 -14.87 -4.67 21.83
CA VAL A 144 -14.14 -5.92 22.00
C VAL A 144 -14.75 -6.63 23.21
N SER A 145 -15.37 -7.80 23.03
CA SER A 145 -15.97 -8.59 24.10
C SER A 145 -15.56 -10.07 24.00
N SER A 146 -15.56 -10.79 25.13
CA SER A 146 -15.24 -12.23 25.17
C SER A 146 -16.45 -13.08 24.73
N PRO A 147 -16.24 -14.03 23.80
CA PRO A 147 -16.17 -15.45 24.17
C PRO A 147 -14.81 -16.10 23.86
N ASP A 148 -13.99 -15.43 23.04
CA ASP A 148 -12.74 -15.94 22.47
C ASP A 148 -11.54 -15.19 23.06
N SER A 149 -10.83 -15.83 24.01
CA SER A 149 -9.48 -15.59 24.60
C SER A 149 -8.69 -14.24 24.52
N GLY A 150 -8.96 -13.30 23.61
CA GLY A 150 -8.18 -12.09 23.37
C GLY A 150 -8.19 -11.06 24.50
N LEU A 151 -9.20 -11.09 25.38
CA LEU A 151 -9.24 -10.23 26.57
C LEU A 151 -8.52 -10.83 27.80
N LEU A 152 -8.00 -12.05 27.68
CA LEU A 152 -7.18 -12.71 28.71
C LEU A 152 -5.68 -12.44 28.54
N GLY A 153 -5.26 -11.83 27.43
CA GLY A 153 -3.88 -11.45 27.18
C GLY A 153 -3.45 -10.24 27.99
N GLU A 154 -2.14 -10.10 28.24
CA GLU A 154 -1.58 -8.89 28.88
C GLU A 154 -1.72 -7.62 28.02
N ARG A 155 -2.05 -7.75 26.73
CA ARG A 155 -2.31 -6.64 25.81
C ARG A 155 -3.66 -6.85 25.11
N ILE A 156 -4.55 -5.88 25.24
CA ILE A 156 -5.84 -5.81 24.54
C ILE A 156 -5.73 -4.75 23.45
N VAL A 157 -6.04 -5.10 22.20
CA VAL A 157 -6.01 -4.17 21.06
C VAL A 157 -7.43 -3.88 20.61
N ILE A 158 -7.76 -2.59 20.48
CA ILE A 158 -9.07 -2.09 20.08
C ILE A 158 -8.88 -1.27 18.80
N GLU A 159 -9.41 -1.74 17.68
CA GLU A 159 -9.34 -1.00 16.41
C GLU A 159 -10.43 0.07 16.35
N VAL A 160 -10.02 1.34 16.37
CA VAL A 160 -10.92 2.50 16.44
C VAL A 160 -11.15 3.07 15.05
N GLY A 161 -10.08 3.40 14.34
CA GLY A 161 -10.09 3.76 12.93
C GLY A 161 -10.86 5.03 12.53
N VAL A 162 -11.07 6.00 13.42
CA VAL A 162 -11.85 7.22 13.17
C VAL A 162 -11.16 8.49 13.70
N GLU A 163 -11.57 9.66 13.20
CA GLU A 163 -11.14 10.94 13.79
C GLU A 163 -11.88 11.25 15.09
N ALA A 164 -11.16 11.79 16.07
CA ALA A 164 -11.67 12.07 17.39
C ALA A 164 -11.05 13.34 17.99
N VAL A 165 -11.88 14.17 18.63
CA VAL A 165 -11.46 15.19 19.61
C VAL A 165 -11.57 14.67 21.04
N GLU A 166 -12.42 13.65 21.26
CA GLU A 166 -12.45 12.88 22.49
C GLU A 166 -12.60 11.39 22.22
N LEU A 167 -11.99 10.60 23.10
CA LEU A 167 -12.07 9.15 23.15
C LEU A 167 -12.47 8.74 24.57
N VAL A 168 -13.56 7.98 24.70
CA VAL A 168 -14.01 7.36 25.95
C VAL A 168 -13.85 5.86 25.83
N LEU A 169 -13.13 5.25 26.75
CA LEU A 169 -13.00 3.79 26.86
C LEU A 169 -13.84 3.33 28.05
N SER A 170 -14.90 2.59 27.79
CA SER A 170 -15.67 1.89 28.83
C SER A 170 -15.18 0.46 28.94
N LEU A 171 -14.66 0.10 30.12
CA LEU A 171 -14.12 -1.21 30.43
C LEU A 171 -15.08 -1.92 31.39
N GLU A 172 -15.73 -2.98 30.93
CA GLU A 172 -16.47 -3.88 31.80
C GLU A 172 -15.53 -5.01 32.26
N SER A 173 -15.38 -5.16 33.57
CA SER A 173 -14.62 -6.22 34.22
C SER A 173 -15.57 -7.22 34.89
N PHE A 174 -15.28 -8.50 34.74
CA PHE A 174 -16.03 -9.54 35.43
C PHE A 174 -15.56 -9.78 36.89
N ARG A 175 -14.47 -9.14 37.36
CA ARG A 175 -13.88 -9.35 38.72
C ARG A 175 -13.19 -8.08 39.28
N ARG A 176 -12.96 -8.04 40.60
CA ARG A 176 -12.51 -6.85 41.36
C ARG A 176 -11.02 -6.45 41.19
N ASP A 177 -10.14 -7.32 40.66
CA ASP A 177 -8.68 -7.11 40.69
C ASP A 177 -8.04 -6.99 39.29
N ILE A 178 -8.37 -5.94 38.51
CA ILE A 178 -7.66 -5.61 37.26
C ILE A 178 -6.75 -4.40 37.48
N GLN A 179 -5.47 -4.56 37.17
CA GLN A 179 -4.51 -3.45 37.12
C GLN A 179 -4.15 -3.13 35.68
N LEU A 180 -4.49 -1.92 35.23
CA LEU A 180 -4.01 -1.38 33.96
C LEU A 180 -2.55 -0.97 34.12
N ARG A 181 -1.68 -1.49 33.27
CA ARG A 181 -0.26 -1.12 33.22
C ARG A 181 -0.02 0.04 32.26
N THR A 182 -0.63 -0.02 31.08
CA THR A 182 -0.50 1.01 30.05
C THR A 182 -1.83 1.19 29.31
N VAL A 183 -2.05 2.41 28.81
CA VAL A 183 -3.06 2.68 27.79
C VAL A 183 -2.33 3.49 26.73
N GLU A 184 -2.14 2.88 25.56
CA GLU A 184 -1.46 3.47 24.42
C GLU A 184 -2.52 3.84 23.38
N VAL A 185 -2.58 5.10 22.99
CA VAL A 185 -3.41 5.56 21.87
C VAL A 185 -2.51 5.70 20.66
N TRP A 186 -2.81 4.91 19.64
CA TRP A 186 -2.04 4.87 18.40
C TRP A 186 -2.80 5.62 17.32
N GLY A 187 -2.09 6.43 16.57
CA GLY A 187 -2.67 7.35 15.60
C GLY A 187 -1.83 8.61 15.48
N GLY A 188 -2.43 9.67 14.97
CA GLY A 188 -1.74 10.95 14.89
C GLY A 188 -2.55 12.02 14.18
N PRO A 189 -1.95 13.21 14.04
CA PRO A 189 -2.53 14.28 13.26
C PRO A 189 -2.69 13.81 11.82
N SER A 190 -3.82 14.12 11.20
CA SER A 190 -4.07 13.80 9.79
C SER A 190 -3.13 14.55 8.84
N ASP A 191 -2.40 15.55 9.32
CA ASP A 191 -1.56 16.47 8.55
C ASP A 191 -0.03 16.23 8.71
N GLN A 192 0.43 15.16 9.37
CA GLN A 192 1.88 14.94 9.62
C GLN A 192 2.44 13.51 9.35
N PRO A 193 3.73 13.42 8.98
CA PRO A 193 4.55 14.52 8.43
C PRO A 193 4.01 14.97 7.07
N ALA A 194 4.45 16.11 6.56
CA ALA A 194 4.12 16.60 5.22
C ALA A 194 4.67 15.71 4.10
N ILE A 195 5.86 15.15 4.34
CA ILE A 195 6.68 14.44 3.35
C ILE A 195 6.43 12.93 3.41
N TYR A 196 6.23 12.32 2.24
CA TYR A 196 6.01 10.89 2.05
C TYR A 196 6.93 10.35 0.93
N PRO A 197 7.63 9.21 1.10
CA PRO A 197 7.77 8.40 2.31
C PRO A 197 8.20 9.19 3.56
N GLN A 198 7.85 8.67 4.73
CA GLN A 198 8.10 9.37 6.00
C GLN A 198 9.62 9.56 6.20
N PRO A 199 10.09 10.81 6.42
CA PRO A 199 11.51 11.07 6.60
C PRO A 199 12.01 10.58 7.95
N ARG A 200 13.32 10.28 8.02
CA ARG A 200 13.98 9.87 9.28
C ARG A 200 13.86 10.92 10.37
N VAL A 201 14.07 12.19 10.05
CA VAL A 201 13.91 13.30 10.99
C VAL A 201 13.17 14.43 10.30
N TYR A 202 12.08 14.88 10.90
CA TYR A 202 11.34 16.08 10.53
C TYR A 202 11.11 16.92 11.79
N ARG A 203 11.47 18.20 11.76
CA ARG A 203 11.19 19.14 12.84
C ARG A 203 10.56 20.39 12.25
N ARG A 204 9.36 20.72 12.71
CA ARG A 204 8.76 22.03 12.45
C ARG A 204 9.54 23.07 13.25
N LEU A 205 9.86 24.20 12.63
CA LEU A 205 10.52 25.34 13.27
C LEU A 205 9.48 26.46 13.44
N PRO A 206 9.61 27.30 14.48
CA PRO A 206 8.76 28.47 14.62
C PRO A 206 9.08 29.51 13.53
N GLY A 207 8.05 30.18 13.01
CA GLY A 207 8.20 31.28 12.06
C GLY A 207 7.01 31.42 11.13
N ALA A 208 7.05 32.45 10.29
CA ALA A 208 6.07 32.62 9.21
C ALA A 208 6.34 31.63 8.08
N ARG A 209 5.29 31.29 7.32
CA ARG A 209 5.41 30.45 6.12
C ARG A 209 6.34 31.08 5.10
N VAL A 210 7.07 30.22 4.41
CA VAL A 210 8.07 30.56 3.39
C VAL A 210 7.46 30.34 2.01
N ARG A 211 7.42 31.41 1.21
CA ARG A 211 7.05 31.39 -0.20
C ARG A 211 8.33 31.46 -1.04
N LEU A 212 8.38 30.70 -2.13
CA LEU A 212 9.53 30.67 -3.02
C LEU A 212 9.19 31.36 -4.34
N ASP A 213 10.13 32.12 -4.87
CA ASP A 213 10.03 32.73 -6.19
C ASP A 213 10.73 31.83 -7.23
N PRO A 214 10.04 31.43 -8.31
CA PRO A 214 10.65 30.62 -9.36
C PRO A 214 11.77 31.30 -10.15
N ALA A 215 11.98 32.61 -10.02
CA ALA A 215 13.12 33.32 -10.60
C ALA A 215 14.42 33.12 -9.81
N VAL A 216 14.33 32.70 -8.53
CA VAL A 216 15.51 32.55 -7.66
C VAL A 216 15.95 31.09 -7.60
N PHE A 217 16.73 30.66 -8.60
CA PHE A 217 17.35 29.34 -8.59
C PHE A 217 18.88 29.38 -8.72
N ALA A 218 19.51 28.73 -7.74
CA ALA A 218 20.77 27.98 -7.82
C ALA A 218 22.02 28.79 -8.23
N GLU A 219 22.71 29.33 -7.23
CA GLU A 219 24.17 29.32 -7.26
C GLU A 219 24.63 27.96 -6.70
N ALA A 220 25.10 27.08 -7.59
CA ALA A 220 26.07 26.08 -7.17
C ALA A 220 27.32 26.85 -6.75
N SER A 221 27.89 26.53 -5.59
CA SER A 221 29.06 27.23 -5.05
C SER A 221 30.25 27.28 -6.02
N ASP A 222 30.27 26.42 -7.05
CA ASP A 222 31.41 26.21 -7.96
C ASP A 222 31.05 26.15 -9.47
N GLY A 223 29.89 26.68 -9.91
CA GLY A 223 29.48 26.72 -11.33
C GLY A 223 28.41 25.68 -11.74
N PRO A 224 27.97 25.62 -13.01
CA PRO A 224 26.81 24.82 -13.41
C PRO A 224 27.06 23.32 -13.27
N ASP A 225 26.42 22.71 -12.27
CA ASP A 225 26.43 21.27 -12.02
C ASP A 225 25.14 20.62 -12.61
N PRO A 226 25.26 19.62 -13.50
CA PRO A 226 24.10 18.90 -14.05
C PRO A 226 23.17 18.30 -12.98
N ASP A 227 23.72 17.84 -11.85
CA ASP A 227 22.93 17.21 -10.78
C ASP A 227 22.13 18.25 -9.99
N VAL A 228 22.71 19.44 -9.77
CA VAL A 228 22.00 20.60 -9.23
C VAL A 228 20.89 21.06 -10.18
N SER A 229 21.14 21.01 -11.49
CA SER A 229 20.18 21.45 -12.50
C SER A 229 18.91 20.58 -12.52
N ILE A 230 19.05 19.27 -12.30
CA ILE A 230 17.93 18.33 -12.19
C ILE A 230 17.14 18.56 -10.89
N ALA A 231 17.83 18.70 -9.75
CA ALA A 231 17.15 19.00 -8.50
C ALA A 231 16.36 20.33 -8.58
N ALA A 232 16.94 21.34 -9.23
CA ALA A 232 16.26 22.61 -9.48
C ALA A 232 15.06 22.46 -10.44
N SER A 233 15.10 21.54 -11.41
CA SER A 233 13.95 21.32 -12.30
C SER A 233 12.76 20.71 -11.56
N VAL A 234 13.00 19.79 -10.63
CA VAL A 234 11.95 19.22 -9.77
C VAL A 234 11.24 20.32 -8.97
N ILE A 235 11.97 21.29 -8.42
CA ILE A 235 11.38 22.39 -7.65
C ILE A 235 10.62 23.36 -8.57
N ARG A 236 11.20 23.73 -9.72
CA ARG A 236 10.53 24.59 -10.73
C ARG A 236 9.20 24.00 -11.17
N GLU A 237 9.16 22.71 -11.42
CA GLU A 237 7.94 21.99 -11.81
C GLU A 237 6.89 22.03 -10.70
N ALA A 238 7.30 21.84 -9.44
CA ALA A 238 6.40 21.92 -8.30
C ALA A 238 5.80 23.33 -8.13
N LEU A 239 6.61 24.38 -8.29
CA LEU A 239 6.13 25.77 -8.25
C LEU A 239 5.19 26.10 -9.42
N ALA A 240 5.50 25.63 -10.62
CA ALA A 240 4.64 25.81 -11.79
C ALA A 240 3.25 25.16 -11.64
N ALA A 241 3.14 24.12 -10.79
CA ALA A 241 1.89 23.46 -10.48
C ALA A 241 1.02 24.21 -9.45
N ILE A 242 1.51 25.32 -8.86
CA ILE A 242 0.77 26.12 -7.88
C ILE A 242 0.27 27.41 -8.57
N PRO A 243 -1.03 27.49 -8.94
CA PRO A 243 -1.57 28.54 -9.83
C PRO A 243 -1.42 29.98 -9.33
N GLU A 244 -1.16 30.16 -8.03
CA GLU A 244 -1.14 31.44 -7.31
C GLU A 244 0.27 31.81 -6.78
N ALA A 245 1.29 30.95 -6.95
CA ALA A 245 2.63 31.15 -6.40
C ALA A 245 3.44 32.29 -7.06
N ASN A 246 2.88 33.00 -8.04
CA ASN A 246 3.62 33.93 -8.91
C ASN A 246 3.19 35.41 -8.77
N ALA A 247 2.73 35.85 -7.59
CA ALA A 247 2.33 37.23 -7.37
C ALA A 247 2.89 37.83 -6.07
N GLY A 248 4.22 37.82 -5.92
CA GLY A 248 4.94 38.70 -4.99
C GLY A 248 5.82 39.68 -5.79
N PRO A 249 6.04 40.93 -5.32
CA PRO A 249 7.03 41.80 -5.95
C PRO A 249 8.43 41.14 -5.88
N GLU A 250 9.24 41.30 -6.94
CA GLU A 250 10.60 40.74 -7.12
C GLU A 250 11.59 41.00 -5.95
N SER A 251 11.23 41.81 -4.95
CA SER A 251 12.10 42.29 -3.88
C SER A 251 12.07 41.50 -2.55
N ASP A 252 11.17 40.52 -2.38
CA ASP A 252 11.05 39.70 -1.14
C ASP A 252 11.34 38.20 -1.36
N ALA A 253 12.03 37.85 -2.47
CA ALA A 253 12.24 36.47 -2.86
C ALA A 253 13.19 35.71 -1.90
N THR A 254 12.72 34.59 -1.33
CA THR A 254 13.53 33.72 -0.48
C THR A 254 14.44 32.84 -1.35
N PRO A 255 15.78 32.93 -1.22
CA PRO A 255 16.69 32.17 -2.08
C PRO A 255 16.72 30.68 -1.75
N VAL A 256 16.88 29.85 -2.80
CA VAL A 256 17.09 28.40 -2.68
C VAL A 256 18.54 28.06 -3.05
N GLN A 257 19.30 27.58 -2.07
CA GLN A 257 20.66 27.07 -2.26
C GLN A 257 20.64 25.55 -2.35
N ILE A 258 21.25 25.00 -3.40
CA ILE A 258 21.33 23.56 -3.66
C ILE A 258 22.81 23.22 -3.84
N ARG A 259 23.33 22.31 -3.01
CA ARG A 259 24.74 21.94 -3.05
C ARG A 259 24.96 20.49 -2.64
N LEU A 260 26.04 19.90 -3.15
CA LEU A 260 26.54 18.62 -2.64
C LEU A 260 27.26 18.82 -1.29
N ALA A 261 27.25 17.79 -0.45
CA ALA A 261 27.98 17.80 0.82
C ALA A 261 29.50 17.85 0.58
N ALA A 262 30.21 18.71 1.32
CA ALA A 262 31.68 18.77 1.27
C ALA A 262 32.26 17.42 1.74
N GLY A 263 33.02 16.74 0.86
CA GLY A 263 33.53 15.39 1.09
C GLY A 263 32.61 14.25 0.64
N GLY A 264 31.51 14.51 -0.08
CA GLY A 264 30.56 13.47 -0.52
C GLY A 264 29.78 12.85 0.65
N ALA A 265 29.45 11.55 0.57
CA ALA A 265 28.81 10.80 1.67
C ALA A 265 29.62 10.82 2.99
N SER A 266 30.88 11.27 2.97
CA SER A 266 31.72 11.47 4.17
C SER A 266 31.31 12.67 5.02
N GLY A 267 30.42 13.55 4.53
CA GLY A 267 29.90 14.73 5.24
C GLY A 267 28.90 14.45 6.37
N GLY A 268 28.78 13.20 6.82
CA GLY A 268 27.85 12.77 7.87
C GLY A 268 26.44 12.40 7.40
N LEU A 269 26.18 12.42 6.08
CA LEU A 269 24.93 11.96 5.48
C LEU A 269 25.07 10.52 4.97
N LEU A 270 23.99 9.75 5.01
CA LEU A 270 23.94 8.43 4.38
C LEU A 270 24.07 8.55 2.85
N PRO A 271 24.52 7.50 2.13
CA PRO A 271 24.37 7.42 0.68
C PRO A 271 22.92 7.68 0.28
N GLU A 272 22.70 8.46 -0.78
CA GLU A 272 21.39 8.98 -1.22
C GLU A 272 20.65 9.85 -0.18
N GLY A 273 21.30 10.17 0.95
CA GLY A 273 20.75 10.99 2.01
C GLY A 273 20.81 12.48 1.70
N TYR A 274 19.95 13.24 2.37
CA TYR A 274 19.88 14.69 2.22
C TYR A 274 19.53 15.40 3.52
N ARG A 275 19.84 16.69 3.56
CA ARG A 275 19.34 17.65 4.53
C ARG A 275 18.59 18.76 3.80
N LEU A 276 17.40 19.10 4.28
CA LEU A 276 16.62 20.24 3.83
C LEU A 276 16.38 21.17 5.02
N GLN A 277 16.70 22.45 4.85
CA GLN A 277 16.42 23.51 5.83
C GLN A 277 15.55 24.55 5.15
N VAL A 278 14.37 24.80 5.70
CA VAL A 278 13.43 25.83 5.27
C VAL A 278 13.36 26.87 6.37
N LYS A 279 13.88 28.07 6.11
CA LYS A 279 13.85 29.21 7.02
C LYS A 279 13.26 30.43 6.33
N PRO A 280 12.75 31.42 7.09
CA PRO A 280 12.22 32.66 6.51
C PRO A 280 13.22 33.43 5.64
N ASP A 281 14.52 33.27 5.87
CA ASP A 281 15.61 33.97 5.17
C ASP A 281 16.29 33.13 4.07
N GLY A 282 15.91 31.86 3.89
CA GLY A 282 16.48 30.99 2.87
C GLY A 282 16.09 29.52 2.98
N VAL A 283 16.18 28.82 1.85
CA VAL A 283 16.07 27.36 1.77
C VAL A 283 17.42 26.76 1.37
N GLU A 284 17.87 25.75 2.09
CA GLU A 284 19.10 25.01 1.77
C GLU A 284 18.79 23.53 1.58
N ILE A 285 19.25 22.96 0.46
CA ILE A 285 19.26 21.53 0.18
C ILE A 285 20.71 21.06 0.05
N VAL A 286 21.07 20.08 0.90
CA VAL A 286 22.38 19.41 0.86
C VAL A 286 22.18 17.94 0.60
N GLY A 287 22.67 17.43 -0.54
CA GLY A 287 22.64 16.01 -0.89
C GLY A 287 24.00 15.34 -0.67
N ALA A 288 24.00 14.07 -0.25
CA ALA A 288 25.21 13.25 -0.18
C ALA A 288 25.78 12.93 -1.59
N ASP A 289 24.87 12.81 -2.56
CA ASP A 289 25.11 12.52 -3.97
C ASP A 289 23.96 13.08 -4.82
N ARG A 290 24.00 12.79 -6.13
CA ARG A 290 22.95 13.14 -7.11
C ARG A 290 21.53 12.75 -6.66
N ARG A 291 21.35 11.54 -6.12
CA ARG A 291 20.02 11.07 -5.66
C ARG A 291 19.59 11.83 -4.41
N GLY A 292 20.51 12.08 -3.48
CA GLY A 292 20.26 12.93 -2.32
C GLY A 292 19.72 14.31 -2.71
N LEU A 293 20.29 14.95 -3.75
CA LEU A 293 19.78 16.23 -4.27
C LEU A 293 18.36 16.11 -4.83
N ILE A 294 18.10 15.11 -5.68
CA ILE A 294 16.78 14.85 -6.27
C ILE A 294 15.74 14.61 -5.16
N TYR A 295 16.11 13.84 -4.14
CA TYR A 295 15.23 13.50 -3.02
C TYR A 295 14.95 14.70 -2.10
N GLY A 296 15.96 15.53 -1.82
CA GLY A 296 15.77 16.79 -1.10
C GLY A 296 14.86 17.77 -1.85
N ALA A 297 15.03 17.88 -3.17
CA ALA A 297 14.15 18.66 -4.02
C ALA A 297 12.72 18.11 -4.05
N ALA A 298 12.55 16.78 -4.12
CA ALA A 298 11.23 16.14 -4.06
C ALA A 298 10.54 16.35 -2.70
N ALA A 299 11.30 16.35 -1.59
CA ALA A 299 10.76 16.68 -0.26
C ALA A 299 10.24 18.11 -0.20
N LEU A 300 11.01 19.08 -0.73
CA LEU A 300 10.57 20.47 -0.82
C LEU A 300 9.34 20.61 -1.74
N ALA A 301 9.31 19.91 -2.87
CA ALA A 301 8.16 19.91 -3.78
C ALA A 301 6.87 19.45 -3.08
N GLN A 302 6.92 18.40 -2.26
CA GLN A 302 5.76 17.95 -1.48
C GLN A 302 5.32 18.96 -0.43
N LEU A 303 6.28 19.59 0.26
CA LEU A 303 6.03 20.66 1.22
C LEU A 303 5.33 21.87 0.57
N LEU A 304 5.77 22.26 -0.63
CA LEU A 304 5.15 23.33 -1.42
C LEU A 304 3.74 22.94 -1.90
N ALA A 305 3.58 21.71 -2.41
CA ALA A 305 2.28 21.21 -2.86
C ALA A 305 1.25 21.17 -1.72
N GLN A 306 1.65 20.80 -0.50
CA GLN A 306 0.79 20.85 0.67
C GLN A 306 0.49 22.29 1.12
N GLY A 307 1.48 23.18 1.01
CA GLY A 307 1.34 24.58 1.38
C GLY A 307 0.48 25.40 0.42
N GLY A 308 0.45 25.03 -0.86
CA GLY A 308 -0.21 25.79 -1.92
C GLY A 308 0.33 27.22 -2.00
N SER A 309 -0.55 28.19 -2.23
CA SER A 309 -0.21 29.62 -2.29
C SER A 309 0.25 30.21 -0.96
N GLU A 310 -0.08 29.58 0.16
CA GLU A 310 0.39 30.02 1.47
C GLU A 310 1.87 29.70 1.71
N GLY A 311 2.49 28.87 0.86
CA GLY A 311 3.85 28.42 1.04
C GLY A 311 3.99 27.39 2.16
N THR A 312 5.23 27.06 2.50
CA THR A 312 5.55 25.97 3.43
C THR A 312 5.95 26.49 4.81
N GLU A 313 5.65 25.73 5.86
CA GLU A 313 6.09 26.05 7.23
C GLU A 313 7.62 25.91 7.35
N PRO A 314 8.31 26.78 8.11
CA PRO A 314 9.71 26.58 8.44
C PRO A 314 9.95 25.20 9.05
N CYS A 315 10.96 24.49 8.55
CA CYS A 315 11.25 23.14 9.00
C CYS A 315 12.70 22.72 8.73
N SER A 316 13.14 21.69 9.42
CA SER A 316 14.38 20.98 9.13
C SER A 316 14.10 19.50 8.89
N VAL A 317 14.68 18.95 7.84
CA VAL A 317 14.59 17.55 7.46
C VAL A 317 16.00 16.99 7.32
N GLU A 318 16.24 15.84 7.92
CA GLU A 318 17.43 15.02 7.66
C GLU A 318 16.96 13.60 7.39
N ASP A 319 17.34 13.06 6.24
CA ASP A 319 16.67 11.89 5.71
C ASP A 319 17.60 11.07 4.80
N GLY A 320 17.25 9.80 4.62
CA GLY A 320 18.02 8.85 3.84
C GLY A 320 17.38 7.46 3.89
N PRO A 321 17.70 6.60 2.92
CA PRO A 321 16.98 5.36 2.73
C PRO A 321 17.27 4.33 3.84
N LYS A 322 16.30 3.45 4.08
CA LYS A 322 16.47 2.25 4.90
C LYS A 322 17.07 1.09 4.11
N MET A 323 16.65 0.91 2.85
CA MET A 323 17.15 -0.12 1.94
C MET A 323 17.94 0.48 0.77
N GLY A 324 18.99 -0.21 0.34
CA GLY A 324 19.86 0.22 -0.75
C GLY A 324 19.18 0.14 -2.12
N LEU A 325 18.65 -1.03 -2.49
CA LEU A 325 17.85 -1.21 -3.70
C LEU A 325 16.37 -1.10 -3.38
N ARG A 326 15.68 -0.17 -4.04
CA ARG A 326 14.25 0.09 -3.89
C ARG A 326 13.63 0.03 -5.27
N GLY A 327 13.26 -1.18 -5.66
CA GLY A 327 12.95 -1.54 -7.03
C GLY A 327 11.46 -1.65 -7.33
N VAL A 328 11.14 -1.57 -8.62
CA VAL A 328 9.91 -2.12 -9.18
C VAL A 328 10.27 -3.03 -10.34
N HIS A 329 9.59 -4.16 -10.45
CA HIS A 329 9.62 -5.01 -11.64
C HIS A 329 8.42 -4.69 -12.53
N LEU A 330 8.70 -4.36 -13.78
CA LEU A 330 7.72 -3.94 -14.78
C LEU A 330 8.00 -4.66 -16.11
N TYR A 331 6.95 -4.98 -16.86
CA TYR A 331 7.08 -5.38 -18.26
C TYR A 331 7.42 -4.17 -19.15
N MET A 332 8.18 -4.40 -20.22
CA MET A 332 8.40 -3.40 -21.26
C MET A 332 7.05 -2.86 -21.76
N PRO A 333 6.83 -1.53 -21.78
CA PRO A 333 5.57 -0.96 -22.27
C PRO A 333 5.48 -1.09 -23.79
N SER A 334 4.26 -1.26 -24.30
CA SER A 334 3.98 -1.04 -25.72
C SER A 334 4.14 0.44 -26.09
N ARG A 335 4.30 0.73 -27.39
CA ARG A 335 4.46 2.11 -27.88
C ARG A 335 3.33 3.05 -27.43
N ALA A 336 2.09 2.55 -27.35
CA ALA A 336 0.93 3.31 -26.88
C ALA A 336 1.01 3.66 -25.38
N ASN A 337 1.70 2.83 -24.59
CA ASN A 337 1.80 2.97 -23.14
C ASN A 337 3.07 3.70 -22.67
N VAL A 338 4.05 3.97 -23.55
CA VAL A 338 5.24 4.78 -23.23
C VAL A 338 4.90 6.13 -22.57
N PRO A 339 3.89 6.91 -23.01
CA PRO A 339 3.51 8.15 -22.33
C PRO A 339 3.06 7.94 -20.88
N PHE A 340 2.26 6.90 -20.61
CA PHE A 340 1.86 6.54 -19.25
C PHE A 340 3.07 6.13 -18.40
N PHE A 341 3.95 5.27 -18.95
CA PHE A 341 5.15 4.81 -18.26
C PHE A 341 6.05 5.98 -17.81
N ARG A 342 6.19 7.01 -18.65
CA ARG A 342 6.92 8.24 -18.29
C ARG A 342 6.26 9.04 -17.18
N ARG A 343 4.92 9.09 -17.15
CA ARG A 343 4.16 9.73 -16.08
C ARG A 343 4.25 8.93 -14.78
N LEU A 344 4.25 7.60 -14.85
CA LEU A 344 4.49 6.72 -13.70
C LEU A 344 5.86 6.97 -13.07
N ILE A 345 6.93 7.01 -13.87
CA ILE A 345 8.28 7.34 -13.39
C ILE A 345 8.29 8.69 -12.69
N ARG A 346 7.76 9.73 -13.35
CA ARG A 346 7.85 11.12 -12.91
C ARG A 346 6.98 11.44 -11.69
N HIS A 347 5.77 10.91 -11.64
CA HIS A 347 4.75 11.32 -10.67
C HIS A 347 4.52 10.30 -9.55
N VAL A 348 5.05 9.07 -9.69
CA VAL A 348 4.95 8.04 -8.66
C VAL A 348 6.33 7.57 -8.25
N LEU A 349 7.08 6.90 -9.12
CA LEU A 349 8.30 6.18 -8.70
C LEU A 349 9.38 7.12 -8.13
N ALA A 350 9.68 8.22 -8.82
CA ALA A 350 10.71 9.15 -8.37
C ALA A 350 10.32 9.91 -7.08
N PRO A 351 9.10 10.50 -6.96
CA PRO A 351 8.65 11.09 -5.70
C PRO A 351 8.61 10.08 -4.53
N MET A 352 8.29 8.81 -4.82
CA MET A 352 8.29 7.71 -3.86
C MET A 352 9.67 7.12 -3.59
N ARG A 353 10.74 7.73 -4.11
CA ARG A 353 12.13 7.38 -3.83
C ARG A 353 12.54 5.97 -4.28
N TYR A 354 11.84 5.41 -5.26
CA TYR A 354 12.37 4.27 -6.01
C TYR A 354 13.66 4.69 -6.72
N ASN A 355 14.61 3.77 -6.80
CA ASN A 355 15.90 4.02 -7.44
C ASN A 355 16.26 2.97 -8.49
N THR A 356 15.43 1.93 -8.65
CA THR A 356 15.65 0.84 -9.59
C THR A 356 14.34 0.50 -10.31
N ILE A 357 14.41 0.29 -11.62
CA ILE A 357 13.40 -0.45 -12.39
C ILE A 357 14.09 -1.71 -12.90
N ILE A 358 13.55 -2.88 -12.57
CA ILE A 358 13.84 -4.13 -13.29
C ILE A 358 12.83 -4.21 -14.44
N LEU A 359 13.32 -4.18 -15.67
CA LEU A 359 12.48 -4.09 -16.87
C LEU A 359 12.60 -5.36 -17.69
N GLU A 360 11.55 -6.17 -17.70
CA GLU A 360 11.49 -7.40 -18.49
C GLU A 360 11.33 -7.09 -19.97
N VAL A 361 12.29 -7.57 -20.77
CA VAL A 361 12.44 -7.17 -22.17
C VAL A 361 11.74 -8.13 -23.13
N GLY A 362 11.93 -9.45 -22.96
CA GLY A 362 11.41 -10.48 -23.88
C GLY A 362 11.68 -10.15 -25.35
N ALA A 363 10.65 -10.26 -26.21
CA ALA A 363 10.70 -9.80 -27.61
C ALA A 363 10.25 -8.34 -27.81
N ALA A 364 10.05 -7.55 -26.76
CA ALA A 364 9.54 -6.19 -26.85
C ALA A 364 10.59 -5.10 -27.13
N MET A 365 11.83 -5.49 -27.42
CA MET A 365 12.86 -4.62 -27.99
C MET A 365 13.28 -5.15 -29.37
N GLU A 366 13.56 -4.25 -30.31
CA GLU A 366 14.15 -4.55 -31.61
C GLU A 366 15.53 -5.25 -31.48
N TYR A 367 15.65 -6.44 -32.07
CA TYR A 367 16.89 -7.19 -32.24
C TYR A 367 17.37 -7.09 -33.68
N LYS A 368 18.51 -6.43 -33.92
CA LYS A 368 19.04 -6.23 -35.27
C LYS A 368 19.89 -7.40 -35.75
N ARG A 369 20.55 -8.10 -34.85
CA ARG A 369 21.30 -9.33 -35.19
C ARG A 369 20.36 -10.49 -35.48
N ARG A 370 19.24 -10.53 -34.76
CA ARG A 370 18.25 -11.63 -34.77
C ARG A 370 16.81 -11.12 -35.00
N PRO A 371 16.51 -10.41 -36.12
CA PRO A 371 15.18 -9.85 -36.40
C PRO A 371 14.06 -10.90 -36.47
N GLU A 372 14.42 -12.17 -36.71
CA GLU A 372 13.51 -13.31 -36.67
C GLU A 372 12.81 -13.50 -35.32
N ILE A 373 13.41 -13.06 -34.20
CA ILE A 373 12.80 -13.08 -32.86
C ILE A 373 11.57 -12.16 -32.83
N ASN A 374 11.73 -10.90 -33.24
CA ASN A 374 10.62 -9.96 -33.27
C ASN A 374 9.55 -10.37 -34.31
N ALA A 375 9.98 -10.94 -35.45
CA ALA A 375 9.05 -11.42 -36.47
C ALA A 375 8.20 -12.62 -36.00
N ALA A 376 8.79 -13.54 -35.24
CA ALA A 376 8.06 -14.66 -34.63
C ALA A 376 7.06 -14.15 -33.58
N TRP A 377 7.48 -13.23 -32.72
CA TRP A 377 6.63 -12.61 -31.69
C TRP A 377 5.37 -11.94 -32.26
N VAL A 378 5.54 -11.09 -33.27
CA VAL A 378 4.41 -10.40 -33.93
C VAL A 378 3.51 -11.40 -34.64
N ARG A 379 4.09 -12.39 -35.34
CA ARG A 379 3.31 -13.42 -36.05
C ARG A 379 2.49 -14.27 -35.08
N ASP A 380 3.04 -14.64 -33.93
CA ASP A 380 2.34 -15.45 -32.94
C ASP A 380 1.12 -14.72 -32.37
N LYS A 381 1.27 -13.44 -32.04
CA LYS A 381 0.14 -12.57 -31.67
C LYS A 381 -0.95 -12.59 -32.75
N GLU A 382 -0.58 -12.37 -34.01
CA GLU A 382 -1.55 -12.35 -35.12
C GLU A 382 -2.25 -13.71 -35.31
N LEU A 383 -1.56 -14.83 -35.08
CA LEU A 383 -2.13 -16.17 -35.13
C LEU A 383 -3.12 -16.39 -33.97
N ALA A 384 -2.76 -15.98 -32.76
CA ALA A 384 -3.62 -16.04 -31.58
C ALA A 384 -4.89 -15.18 -31.76
N GLU A 385 -4.78 -13.97 -32.30
CA GLU A 385 -5.91 -13.09 -32.59
C GLU A 385 -6.86 -13.66 -33.65
N ARG A 386 -6.34 -14.48 -34.59
CA ARG A 386 -7.16 -15.24 -35.55
C ARG A 386 -7.72 -16.55 -34.99
N GLY A 387 -7.36 -16.91 -33.76
CA GLY A 387 -7.76 -18.15 -33.10
C GLY A 387 -7.11 -19.41 -33.69
N GLU A 388 -5.99 -19.26 -34.40
CA GLU A 388 -5.27 -20.38 -35.01
C GLU A 388 -4.46 -21.16 -33.96
N HIS A 389 -3.90 -20.46 -32.97
CA HIS A 389 -3.13 -21.01 -31.84
C HIS A 389 -3.67 -20.46 -30.49
N PRO A 390 -3.31 -21.06 -29.33
CA PRO A 390 -3.60 -20.46 -28.03
C PRO A 390 -2.99 -19.06 -27.88
N GLY A 391 -3.48 -18.30 -26.91
CA GLY A 391 -2.95 -16.95 -26.62
C GLY A 391 -1.45 -17.00 -26.33
N THR A 392 -0.71 -16.05 -26.91
CA THR A 392 0.73 -15.88 -26.70
C THR A 392 1.04 -15.72 -25.21
N PRO A 393 1.87 -16.60 -24.62
CA PRO A 393 2.33 -16.44 -23.24
C PRO A 393 3.07 -15.11 -23.06
N HIS A 394 2.86 -14.44 -21.91
CA HIS A 394 3.51 -13.16 -21.57
C HIS A 394 3.34 -12.05 -22.62
N ILE A 395 2.24 -12.07 -23.38
CA ILE A 395 1.92 -11.07 -24.41
C ILE A 395 1.91 -9.63 -23.89
N GLU A 396 1.67 -9.45 -22.58
CA GLU A 396 1.69 -8.18 -21.88
C GLU A 396 3.05 -7.47 -21.96
N VAL A 397 4.13 -8.20 -22.25
CA VAL A 397 5.43 -7.64 -22.57
C VAL A 397 5.38 -7.02 -23.97
N GLY A 398 5.30 -5.68 -24.02
CA GLY A 398 5.19 -4.93 -25.27
C GLY A 398 3.83 -5.01 -25.98
N ASP A 399 2.81 -5.64 -25.37
CA ASP A 399 1.50 -5.94 -25.97
C ASP A 399 1.60 -6.69 -27.31
N GLY A 400 2.56 -7.63 -27.38
CA GLY A 400 2.92 -8.36 -28.60
C GLY A 400 3.59 -7.54 -29.70
N GLY A 401 3.94 -6.29 -29.40
CA GLY A 401 4.78 -5.43 -30.23
C GLY A 401 6.17 -5.28 -29.67
N PHE A 402 6.96 -4.40 -30.29
CA PHE A 402 8.30 -4.06 -29.81
C PHE A 402 8.63 -2.59 -30.08
N LEU A 403 9.53 -2.05 -29.25
CA LEU A 403 10.12 -0.73 -29.40
C LEU A 403 11.45 -0.83 -30.15
N THR A 404 11.77 0.17 -30.95
CA THR A 404 13.10 0.30 -31.55
C THR A 404 14.17 0.50 -30.48
N GLN A 405 15.41 0.16 -30.79
CA GLN A 405 16.52 0.36 -29.85
C GLN A 405 16.69 1.84 -29.42
N ALA A 406 16.31 2.78 -30.29
CA ALA A 406 16.34 4.21 -29.98
C ALA A 406 15.24 4.61 -28.99
N GLU A 407 14.02 4.07 -29.17
CA GLU A 407 12.90 4.30 -28.25
C GLU A 407 13.19 3.73 -26.85
N VAL A 408 13.75 2.52 -26.77
CA VAL A 408 14.15 1.91 -25.49
C VAL A 408 15.26 2.72 -24.82
N ARG A 409 16.28 3.16 -25.58
CA ARG A 409 17.35 4.00 -25.05
C ARG A 409 16.83 5.31 -24.48
N ASP A 410 15.92 5.98 -25.18
CA ASP A 410 15.30 7.23 -24.68
C ASP A 410 14.44 6.99 -23.43
N LEU A 411 13.77 5.82 -23.32
CA LEU A 411 13.04 5.45 -22.11
C LEU A 411 13.98 5.22 -20.91
N VAL A 412 15.08 4.51 -21.12
CA VAL A 412 16.12 4.29 -20.09
C VAL A 412 16.75 5.62 -19.67
N ASP A 413 17.10 6.48 -20.61
CA ASP A 413 17.64 7.81 -20.33
C ASP A 413 16.62 8.73 -19.62
N TYR A 414 15.33 8.53 -19.87
CA TYR A 414 14.28 9.19 -19.11
C TYR A 414 14.21 8.74 -17.64
N ALA A 415 14.28 7.44 -17.36
CA ALA A 415 14.34 6.94 -15.98
C ALA A 415 15.59 7.45 -15.23
N ASN A 416 16.75 7.37 -15.89
CA ASN A 416 18.04 7.81 -15.33
C ASN A 416 18.05 9.31 -14.98
N ARG A 417 17.32 10.16 -15.71
CA ARG A 417 17.17 11.60 -15.40
C ARG A 417 16.55 11.83 -14.02
N TYR A 418 15.65 10.96 -13.57
CA TYR A 418 15.03 11.02 -12.25
C TYR A 418 15.78 10.21 -11.18
N GLY A 419 17.01 9.79 -11.46
CA GLY A 419 17.84 9.04 -10.52
C GLY A 419 17.44 7.57 -10.39
N ILE A 420 16.67 7.02 -11.35
CA ILE A 420 16.24 5.62 -11.37
C ILE A 420 17.10 4.85 -12.37
N ASP A 421 17.85 3.86 -11.88
CA ASP A 421 18.62 2.94 -12.73
C ASP A 421 17.68 1.91 -13.35
N VAL A 422 17.90 1.56 -14.62
CA VAL A 422 17.16 0.49 -15.28
C VAL A 422 18.04 -0.74 -15.42
N ILE A 423 17.66 -1.82 -14.75
CA ILE A 423 18.26 -3.15 -14.87
C ILE A 423 17.43 -3.92 -15.91
N PRO A 424 18.00 -4.30 -17.06
CA PRO A 424 17.27 -5.16 -17.99
C PRO A 424 17.11 -6.55 -17.39
N GLU A 425 15.89 -7.08 -17.47
CA GLU A 425 15.61 -8.50 -17.28
C GLU A 425 15.51 -9.21 -18.63
N VAL A 426 16.46 -10.11 -18.85
CA VAL A 426 16.55 -10.96 -20.03
C VAL A 426 16.21 -12.37 -19.60
N GLN A 427 14.97 -12.79 -19.87
CA GLN A 427 14.54 -14.14 -19.53
C GLN A 427 15.48 -15.18 -20.16
N ALA A 428 15.90 -16.13 -19.35
CA ALA A 428 16.83 -17.19 -19.73
C ALA A 428 16.45 -18.49 -19.01
N LEU A 429 16.84 -19.60 -19.63
CA LEU A 429 16.45 -20.98 -19.37
C LEU A 429 14.96 -21.28 -19.60
N SER A 430 14.08 -20.53 -18.96
CA SER A 430 12.61 -20.64 -18.98
C SER A 430 11.97 -19.28 -19.28
N HIS A 431 10.66 -19.25 -19.57
CA HIS A 431 9.95 -18.04 -20.06
C HIS A 431 10.62 -17.44 -21.32
N VAL A 432 11.18 -18.32 -22.15
CA VAL A 432 11.94 -17.98 -23.36
C VAL A 432 11.19 -18.37 -24.63
N GLU A 433 9.85 -18.42 -24.60
CA GLU A 433 9.01 -18.70 -25.76
C GLU A 433 9.35 -17.78 -26.93
N PHE A 434 9.69 -16.53 -26.63
CA PHE A 434 10.11 -15.55 -27.63
C PHE A 434 11.39 -15.96 -28.40
N LEU A 435 12.27 -16.76 -27.79
CA LEU A 435 13.44 -17.36 -28.46
C LEU A 435 13.08 -18.67 -29.16
N THR A 436 12.41 -19.58 -28.46
CA THR A 436 12.17 -20.95 -28.96
C THR A 436 11.15 -20.99 -30.11
N MET A 437 10.20 -20.04 -30.17
CA MET A 437 9.34 -19.88 -31.35
C MET A 437 10.12 -19.47 -32.60
N ALA A 438 11.18 -18.66 -32.44
CA ALA A 438 12.06 -18.27 -33.54
C ALA A 438 13.10 -19.35 -33.88
N TYR A 439 13.52 -20.14 -32.89
CA TYR A 439 14.48 -21.23 -33.00
C TYR A 439 13.98 -22.52 -32.34
N PRO A 440 13.06 -23.26 -32.97
CA PRO A 440 12.51 -24.47 -32.35
C PRO A 440 13.58 -25.53 -32.04
N ASP A 441 14.70 -25.54 -32.78
CA ASP A 441 15.79 -26.50 -32.59
C ASP A 441 16.62 -26.30 -31.31
N ILE A 442 16.44 -25.19 -30.60
CA ILE A 442 17.05 -24.98 -29.28
C ILE A 442 16.14 -25.40 -28.11
N ALA A 443 14.87 -25.71 -28.35
CA ALA A 443 13.90 -25.97 -27.28
C ALA A 443 14.11 -27.33 -26.56
N GLU A 444 13.71 -27.42 -25.30
CA GLU A 444 13.55 -28.71 -24.59
C GLU A 444 12.35 -29.51 -25.14
N LYS A 445 11.31 -28.81 -25.61
CA LYS A 445 10.09 -29.37 -26.20
C LYS A 445 9.78 -28.72 -27.56
N PRO A 446 10.49 -29.09 -28.63
CA PRO A 446 10.33 -28.46 -29.95
C PRO A 446 8.94 -28.67 -30.59
N ASP A 447 8.16 -29.65 -30.11
CA ASP A 447 6.83 -29.97 -30.64
C ASP A 447 5.70 -29.14 -29.98
N ASP A 448 5.99 -28.40 -28.91
CA ASP A 448 5.02 -27.49 -28.27
C ASP A 448 4.85 -26.22 -29.14
N VAL A 449 3.64 -25.65 -29.17
CA VAL A 449 3.40 -24.38 -29.88
C VAL A 449 4.20 -23.23 -29.27
N HIS A 450 4.32 -23.24 -27.94
CA HIS A 450 5.04 -22.25 -27.14
C HIS A 450 6.03 -22.98 -26.22
N PRO A 451 7.20 -23.41 -26.72
CA PRO A 451 8.18 -24.10 -25.87
C PRO A 451 8.76 -23.15 -24.83
N ASP A 452 8.52 -23.40 -23.55
CA ASP A 452 8.87 -22.49 -22.45
C ASP A 452 10.36 -22.48 -22.10
N CYS A 453 11.07 -23.59 -22.35
CA CYS A 453 12.48 -23.76 -22.00
C CYS A 453 13.39 -24.05 -23.21
N TYR A 454 14.59 -23.45 -23.24
CA TYR A 454 15.66 -23.89 -24.14
C TYR A 454 16.49 -25.02 -23.53
N CYS A 455 17.20 -25.78 -24.36
CA CYS A 455 18.09 -26.85 -23.99
C CYS A 455 19.47 -26.30 -23.56
N PRO A 456 19.85 -26.36 -22.27
CA PRO A 456 21.16 -25.85 -21.82
C PRO A 456 22.32 -26.72 -22.30
N SER A 457 22.07 -27.92 -22.83
CA SER A 457 23.09 -28.81 -23.44
C SER A 457 23.30 -28.53 -24.93
N ASN A 458 22.60 -27.54 -25.50
CA ASN A 458 22.73 -27.14 -26.88
C ASN A 458 23.54 -25.84 -26.98
N GLU A 459 24.71 -25.90 -27.61
CA GLU A 459 25.59 -24.73 -27.78
C GLU A 459 24.90 -23.56 -28.50
N ARG A 460 24.00 -23.87 -29.44
CA ARG A 460 23.21 -22.86 -30.17
C ARG A 460 22.29 -22.04 -29.26
N SER A 461 21.84 -22.59 -28.12
CA SER A 461 21.06 -21.84 -27.14
C SER A 461 21.84 -20.62 -26.64
N TYR A 462 23.13 -20.80 -26.35
CA TYR A 462 23.99 -19.71 -25.88
C TYR A 462 24.39 -18.76 -27.00
N GLU A 463 24.55 -19.23 -28.23
CA GLU A 463 24.81 -18.34 -29.38
C GLU A 463 23.66 -17.33 -29.56
N VAL A 464 22.42 -17.81 -29.54
CA VAL A 464 21.23 -16.95 -29.67
C VAL A 464 21.07 -16.05 -28.45
N LEU A 465 21.15 -16.62 -27.24
CA LEU A 465 20.99 -15.86 -25.99
C LEU A 465 22.05 -14.75 -25.85
N PHE A 466 23.30 -15.03 -26.18
CA PHE A 466 24.38 -14.05 -26.04
C PHE A 466 24.30 -12.90 -27.06
N ASP A 467 23.77 -13.15 -28.26
CA ASP A 467 23.44 -12.08 -29.20
C ASP A 467 22.36 -11.14 -28.65
N VAL A 468 21.33 -11.72 -28.02
CA VAL A 468 20.24 -10.96 -27.37
C VAL A 468 20.78 -10.14 -26.20
N ILE A 469 21.56 -10.76 -25.31
CA ILE A 469 22.20 -10.07 -24.17
C ILE A 469 23.08 -8.91 -24.66
N ASP A 470 23.87 -9.11 -25.71
CA ASP A 470 24.75 -8.07 -26.26
C ASP A 470 23.97 -6.83 -26.71
N GLU A 471 22.88 -7.01 -27.45
CA GLU A 471 22.07 -5.90 -27.94
C GLU A 471 21.35 -5.19 -26.78
N ILE A 472 20.80 -5.94 -25.82
CA ILE A 472 20.14 -5.36 -24.65
C ILE A 472 21.14 -4.55 -23.80
N VAL A 473 22.30 -5.12 -23.48
CA VAL A 473 23.35 -4.42 -22.71
C VAL A 473 23.80 -3.15 -23.44
N ALA A 474 23.95 -3.19 -24.77
CA ALA A 474 24.32 -2.01 -25.56
C ALA A 474 23.24 -0.92 -25.58
N VAL A 475 21.97 -1.28 -25.48
CA VAL A 475 20.84 -0.33 -25.42
C VAL A 475 20.67 0.25 -24.03
N PHE A 476 20.54 -0.61 -23.02
CA PHE A 476 20.27 -0.24 -21.64
C PHE A 476 21.45 0.41 -20.95
N ARG A 477 22.68 0.00 -21.27
CA ARG A 477 23.91 0.43 -20.56
C ARG A 477 23.76 0.28 -19.04
N PRO A 478 23.41 -0.92 -18.53
CA PRO A 478 23.18 -1.13 -17.10
C PRO A 478 24.43 -0.78 -16.28
N LEU A 479 24.24 -0.17 -15.12
CA LEU A 479 25.36 0.29 -14.29
C LEU A 479 26.07 -0.83 -13.54
N ARG A 480 25.33 -1.88 -13.16
CA ARG A 480 25.83 -2.92 -12.24
C ARG A 480 25.37 -4.32 -12.58
N TYR A 481 24.13 -4.48 -13.02
CA TYR A 481 23.50 -5.79 -13.08
C TYR A 481 22.69 -6.00 -14.36
N VAL A 482 22.58 -7.27 -14.75
CA VAL A 482 21.54 -7.77 -15.66
C VAL A 482 20.78 -8.85 -14.89
N HIS A 483 19.44 -8.79 -14.93
CA HIS A 483 18.59 -9.83 -14.38
C HIS A 483 18.37 -10.90 -15.45
N MET A 484 18.57 -12.17 -15.12
CA MET A 484 18.52 -13.27 -16.09
C MET A 484 17.26 -14.12 -15.95
N GLY A 485 16.32 -13.73 -15.08
CA GLY A 485 15.11 -14.51 -14.83
C GLY A 485 15.45 -15.82 -14.13
N HIS A 486 15.43 -16.92 -14.88
CA HIS A 486 15.67 -18.31 -14.44
C HIS A 486 14.60 -18.86 -13.49
N ASP A 487 13.41 -18.25 -13.47
CA ASP A 487 12.27 -18.68 -12.68
C ASP A 487 11.48 -19.79 -13.36
N GLU A 488 10.88 -20.66 -12.55
CA GLU A 488 9.80 -21.55 -12.98
C GLU A 488 10.17 -22.48 -14.16
N ALA A 489 11.41 -22.99 -14.17
CA ALA A 489 11.89 -23.91 -15.20
C ALA A 489 11.28 -25.33 -15.06
N TYR A 490 10.00 -25.45 -15.44
CA TYR A 490 9.19 -26.67 -15.38
C TYR A 490 9.65 -27.71 -16.41
N SER A 491 9.93 -27.29 -17.64
CA SER A 491 10.19 -28.18 -18.79
C SER A 491 11.67 -28.52 -19.03
N MET A 492 12.46 -28.70 -17.98
CA MET A 492 13.87 -29.13 -18.11
C MET A 492 14.03 -30.65 -18.19
N CYS A 493 15.13 -31.11 -18.79
CA CYS A 493 15.55 -32.52 -18.84
C CYS A 493 14.67 -33.41 -19.73
N LEU A 494 14.13 -32.87 -20.83
CA LEU A 494 13.15 -33.57 -21.66
C LEU A 494 13.72 -33.99 -23.01
N CYS A 495 14.54 -33.14 -23.64
CA CYS A 495 15.15 -33.47 -24.92
C CYS A 495 16.25 -34.55 -24.79
N ASP A 496 16.62 -35.16 -25.92
CA ASP A 496 17.61 -36.23 -25.95
C ASP A 496 18.99 -35.82 -25.42
N LYS A 497 19.35 -34.54 -25.50
CA LYS A 497 20.60 -33.99 -24.97
C LYS A 497 20.61 -33.81 -23.45
N CYS A 498 19.43 -33.68 -22.82
CA CYS A 498 19.30 -33.33 -21.40
C CYS A 498 18.71 -34.45 -20.55
N ARG A 499 17.91 -35.36 -21.12
CA ARG A 499 17.15 -36.39 -20.37
C ARG A 499 17.97 -37.33 -19.47
N ASN A 500 19.28 -37.45 -19.73
CA ASN A 500 20.19 -38.29 -18.94
C ASN A 500 21.18 -37.48 -18.09
N VAL A 501 21.00 -36.16 -17.99
CA VAL A 501 21.84 -35.28 -17.17
C VAL A 501 21.04 -34.84 -15.95
N PRO A 502 21.61 -34.88 -14.73
CA PRO A 502 20.91 -34.39 -13.54
C PRO A 502 20.47 -32.93 -13.69
N LYS A 503 19.23 -32.61 -13.28
CA LYS A 503 18.64 -31.27 -13.39
C LYS A 503 19.53 -30.18 -12.77
N ALA A 504 20.08 -30.44 -11.58
CA ALA A 504 20.98 -29.52 -10.90
C ALA A 504 22.26 -29.25 -11.71
N ASP A 505 22.80 -30.24 -12.43
CA ASP A 505 24.00 -30.06 -13.26
C ASP A 505 23.71 -29.19 -14.48
N LEU A 506 22.54 -29.37 -15.09
CA LEU A 506 22.08 -28.54 -16.21
C LEU A 506 21.89 -27.08 -15.76
N PHE A 507 21.19 -26.86 -14.64
CA PHE A 507 20.95 -25.53 -14.10
C PHE A 507 22.25 -24.81 -13.70
N VAL A 508 23.13 -25.48 -12.95
CA VAL A 508 24.43 -24.91 -12.56
C VAL A 508 25.28 -24.57 -13.79
N ARG A 509 25.28 -25.42 -14.82
CA ARG A 509 26.02 -25.13 -16.06
C ARG A 509 25.48 -23.88 -16.75
N ASP A 510 24.16 -23.75 -16.86
CA ASP A 510 23.52 -22.61 -17.51
C ASP A 510 23.82 -21.30 -16.78
N VAL A 511 23.55 -21.28 -15.46
CA VAL A 511 23.82 -20.16 -14.55
C VAL A 511 25.28 -19.73 -14.63
N ASN A 512 26.23 -20.66 -14.50
CA ASN A 512 27.65 -20.32 -14.48
C ASN A 512 28.14 -19.79 -15.82
N ARG A 513 27.62 -20.32 -16.94
CA ARG A 513 28.02 -19.89 -18.28
C ARG A 513 27.53 -18.47 -18.58
N ILE A 514 26.31 -18.14 -18.19
CA ILE A 514 25.75 -16.79 -18.33
C ILE A 514 26.47 -15.82 -17.36
N TYR A 515 26.71 -16.25 -16.13
CA TYR A 515 27.47 -15.48 -15.14
C TYR A 515 28.86 -15.10 -15.67
N ASP A 516 29.62 -16.06 -16.19
CA ASP A 516 30.96 -15.80 -16.73
C ASP A 516 30.91 -14.84 -17.92
N TYR A 517 29.87 -14.95 -18.77
CA TYR A 517 29.65 -14.06 -19.90
C TYR A 517 29.39 -12.61 -19.47
N LEU A 518 28.51 -12.40 -18.49
CA LEU A 518 28.23 -11.07 -17.93
C LEU A 518 29.43 -10.50 -17.17
N ARG A 519 30.13 -11.34 -16.39
CA ARG A 519 31.33 -10.95 -15.64
C ARG A 519 32.44 -10.49 -16.56
N ALA A 520 32.63 -11.13 -17.71
CA ALA A 520 33.60 -10.69 -18.74
C ALA A 520 33.30 -9.29 -19.28
N LYS A 521 32.06 -8.81 -19.15
CA LYS A 521 31.63 -7.45 -19.51
C LYS A 521 31.64 -6.47 -18.31
N GLY A 522 32.08 -6.92 -17.13
CA GLY A 522 32.09 -6.13 -15.90
C GLY A 522 30.72 -5.98 -15.24
N LEU A 523 29.75 -6.84 -15.57
CA LEU A 523 28.39 -6.81 -15.04
C LEU A 523 28.18 -7.95 -14.04
N GLY A 524 27.45 -7.66 -12.97
CA GLY A 524 26.92 -8.67 -12.05
C GLY A 524 25.63 -9.30 -12.60
N MET A 525 25.24 -10.42 -12.00
CA MET A 525 24.04 -11.16 -12.39
C MET A 525 23.02 -11.17 -11.26
N MET A 526 21.74 -11.08 -11.63
CA MET A 526 20.60 -11.33 -10.74
C MET A 526 19.75 -12.46 -11.31
N ILE A 527 19.16 -13.29 -10.46
CA ILE A 527 18.19 -14.33 -10.85
C ILE A 527 17.11 -14.47 -9.77
N TRP A 528 15.95 -14.98 -10.16
CA TRP A 528 14.95 -15.48 -9.23
C TRP A 528 15.47 -16.72 -8.49
N ASP A 529 15.02 -16.92 -7.24
CA ASP A 529 15.63 -17.88 -6.31
C ASP A 529 14.91 -19.23 -6.18
N ASP A 530 13.78 -19.41 -6.85
CA ASP A 530 12.91 -20.56 -6.70
C ASP A 530 13.60 -21.89 -7.04
N MET A 531 14.46 -21.87 -8.05
CA MET A 531 15.22 -23.06 -8.47
C MET A 531 16.22 -23.57 -7.42
N VAL A 532 16.57 -22.77 -6.41
CA VAL A 532 17.48 -23.15 -5.33
C VAL A 532 16.79 -23.39 -3.97
N HIS A 533 15.46 -23.32 -3.95
CA HIS A 533 14.63 -23.57 -2.75
C HIS A 533 14.11 -24.99 -2.65
N THR A 534 13.89 -25.44 -1.40
CA THR A 534 13.36 -26.78 -1.09
C THR A 534 11.83 -26.87 -1.12
N THR A 535 11.14 -25.75 -1.36
CA THR A 535 9.68 -25.65 -1.27
C THR A 535 8.99 -25.91 -2.61
N ARG A 536 9.74 -26.02 -3.70
CA ARG A 536 9.24 -26.22 -5.06
C ARG A 536 9.58 -27.61 -5.55
N HIS A 537 8.60 -28.30 -6.12
CA HIS A 537 8.78 -29.65 -6.66
C HIS A 537 9.64 -29.67 -7.93
N PHE A 538 9.66 -28.58 -8.69
CA PHE A 538 10.47 -28.45 -9.91
C PHE A 538 11.88 -27.91 -9.65
N ALA A 539 12.19 -27.42 -8.45
CA ALA A 539 13.50 -26.85 -8.15
C ALA A 539 14.63 -27.89 -8.09
N CYS A 540 15.87 -27.40 -8.06
CA CYS A 540 17.07 -28.18 -7.82
C CYS A 540 17.87 -27.58 -6.63
N PRO A 541 17.43 -27.83 -5.38
CA PRO A 541 17.95 -27.13 -4.19
C PRO A 541 19.46 -27.29 -3.96
N ASP A 542 20.05 -28.38 -4.47
CA ASP A 542 21.49 -28.69 -4.35
C ASP A 542 22.37 -27.81 -5.25
N ALA A 543 21.79 -27.09 -6.22
CA ALA A 543 22.53 -26.15 -7.06
C ALA A 543 23.05 -24.94 -6.26
N ILE A 544 22.42 -24.62 -5.12
CA ILE A 544 22.72 -23.42 -4.33
C ILE A 544 24.19 -23.32 -3.88
N ASP A 545 24.85 -24.45 -3.66
CA ASP A 545 26.25 -24.52 -3.19
C ASP A 545 27.26 -24.56 -4.35
N ARG A 546 26.78 -24.51 -5.60
CA ARG A 546 27.57 -24.70 -6.82
C ARG A 546 27.53 -23.52 -7.79
N ILE A 547 26.77 -22.47 -7.45
CA ILE A 547 26.68 -21.21 -8.21
C ILE A 547 27.48 -20.07 -7.52
N PRO A 548 27.99 -19.08 -8.27
CA PRO A 548 28.74 -17.94 -7.74
C PRO A 548 28.00 -17.14 -6.67
N LYS A 549 28.69 -16.82 -5.56
CA LYS A 549 28.07 -16.22 -4.35
C LYS A 549 27.82 -14.72 -4.44
N ASP A 550 28.32 -14.06 -5.47
CA ASP A 550 28.07 -12.64 -5.77
C ASP A 550 26.86 -12.41 -6.69
N ILE A 551 26.16 -13.47 -7.11
CA ILE A 551 24.85 -13.38 -7.75
C ILE A 551 23.82 -12.85 -6.74
N VAL A 552 23.04 -11.84 -7.12
CA VAL A 552 21.91 -11.39 -6.30
C VAL A 552 20.72 -12.30 -6.55
N LEU A 553 20.22 -12.94 -5.49
CA LEU A 553 19.04 -13.79 -5.56
C LEU A 553 17.80 -13.00 -5.18
N LEU A 554 16.82 -12.96 -6.07
CA LEU A 554 15.53 -12.33 -5.83
C LEU A 554 14.60 -13.34 -5.15
N ASN A 555 14.40 -13.17 -3.85
CA ASN A 555 13.55 -14.04 -3.05
C ASN A 555 12.08 -13.73 -3.26
N PHE A 556 11.40 -14.55 -4.06
CA PHE A 556 9.96 -14.48 -4.25
C PHE A 556 9.23 -15.67 -3.63
N VAL A 557 9.92 -16.77 -3.32
CA VAL A 557 9.32 -17.99 -2.74
C VAL A 557 8.65 -17.80 -1.37
N TRP A 558 8.97 -16.71 -0.66
CA TRP A 558 8.32 -16.37 0.61
C TRP A 558 6.79 -16.33 0.52
N TYR A 559 6.22 -16.07 -0.66
CA TYR A 559 4.77 -16.02 -0.83
C TYR A 559 4.11 -17.39 -0.58
N ASP A 560 4.82 -18.51 -0.79
CA ASP A 560 4.29 -19.86 -0.54
C ASP A 560 4.37 -20.25 0.93
N ARG A 561 5.24 -19.58 1.68
CA ARG A 561 5.65 -19.95 3.02
C ARG A 561 5.77 -18.71 3.89
N THR A 562 4.62 -18.12 4.21
CA THR A 562 4.56 -16.94 5.09
C THR A 562 4.88 -17.25 6.54
N ASP A 563 4.94 -18.53 6.92
CA ASP A 563 5.27 -19.03 8.25
C ASP A 563 6.78 -19.04 8.55
N ILE A 564 7.61 -19.00 7.51
CA ILE A 564 9.08 -18.97 7.62
C ILE A 564 9.66 -17.78 6.86
N ASP A 565 10.92 -17.47 7.13
CA ASP A 565 11.67 -16.46 6.40
C ASP A 565 12.56 -17.17 5.37
N THR A 566 12.05 -17.32 4.14
CA THR A 566 12.71 -18.13 3.11
C THR A 566 14.09 -17.61 2.72
N GLU A 567 14.34 -16.30 2.86
CA GLU A 567 15.64 -15.69 2.59
C GLU A 567 16.76 -16.25 3.45
N ASP A 568 16.47 -16.79 4.65
CA ASP A 568 17.50 -17.29 5.57
C ASP A 568 18.35 -18.38 4.91
N ARG A 569 17.73 -19.26 4.11
CA ARG A 569 18.45 -20.30 3.34
C ARG A 569 19.54 -19.72 2.43
N LEU A 570 19.26 -18.56 1.84
CA LEU A 570 20.13 -17.87 0.89
C LEU A 570 21.19 -17.06 1.63
N LEU A 571 20.78 -16.32 2.65
CA LEU A 571 21.65 -15.48 3.48
C LEU A 571 22.69 -16.33 4.23
N ASP A 572 22.30 -17.50 4.74
CA ASP A 572 23.21 -18.47 5.39
C ASP A 572 24.34 -18.96 4.47
N ARG A 573 24.16 -18.80 3.14
CA ARG A 573 25.15 -19.14 2.10
C ARG A 573 25.86 -17.93 1.52
N ALA A 574 25.73 -16.78 2.19
CA ALA A 574 26.37 -15.52 1.87
C ALA A 574 26.00 -14.93 0.51
N PHE A 575 24.82 -15.26 -0.03
CA PHE A 575 24.29 -14.55 -1.19
C PHE A 575 23.78 -13.17 -0.78
N PRO A 576 24.01 -12.13 -1.61
CA PRO A 576 23.19 -10.93 -1.54
C PRO A 576 21.75 -11.28 -1.95
N VAL A 577 20.78 -10.87 -1.15
CA VAL A 577 19.37 -11.18 -1.38
C VAL A 577 18.57 -9.91 -1.55
N MET A 578 17.74 -9.87 -2.57
CA MET A 578 16.72 -8.85 -2.75
C MET A 578 15.36 -9.51 -2.54
N ILE A 579 14.44 -8.90 -1.79
CA ILE A 579 13.08 -9.45 -1.68
C ILE A 579 12.35 -9.19 -3.00
N GLY A 580 12.06 -10.25 -3.73
CA GLY A 580 11.30 -10.28 -4.98
C GLY A 580 9.80 -10.47 -4.75
N ASN A 581 8.98 -10.06 -5.71
CA ASN A 581 7.52 -9.95 -5.56
C ASN A 581 7.09 -9.20 -4.30
N PHE A 582 7.85 -8.20 -3.83
CA PHE A 582 7.59 -7.52 -2.56
C PHE A 582 6.24 -6.81 -2.58
N TYR A 583 5.27 -7.35 -1.85
CA TYR A 583 3.93 -6.79 -1.74
C TYR A 583 3.63 -6.40 -0.30
N SER A 584 3.37 -5.12 -0.09
CA SER A 584 2.99 -4.61 1.23
C SER A 584 1.66 -5.16 1.76
N SER A 585 0.87 -5.81 0.90
CA SER A 585 -0.40 -6.45 1.27
C SER A 585 -0.23 -7.74 2.05
N HIS A 586 0.86 -8.49 1.79
CA HIS A 586 1.01 -9.86 2.28
C HIS A 586 2.39 -10.16 2.89
N PHE A 587 3.38 -9.27 2.71
CA PHE A 587 4.73 -9.53 3.19
C PHE A 587 4.76 -9.66 4.72
N PRO A 588 5.09 -10.84 5.28
CA PRO A 588 4.98 -11.07 6.71
C PRO A 588 6.23 -10.58 7.44
N ARG A 589 6.03 -10.06 8.66
CA ARG A 589 7.08 -9.72 9.64
C ARG A 589 8.17 -8.80 9.07
N PHE A 590 7.77 -7.77 8.33
CA PHE A 590 8.73 -6.90 7.65
C PHE A 590 9.78 -6.33 8.62
N ALA A 591 9.35 -5.84 9.78
CA ALA A 591 10.22 -5.23 10.79
C ALA A 591 11.35 -6.15 11.30
N THR A 592 11.18 -7.48 11.28
CA THR A 592 12.25 -8.42 11.69
C THR A 592 13.12 -8.90 10.54
N ARG A 593 12.66 -8.71 9.29
CA ARG A 593 13.34 -9.20 8.07
C ARG A 593 14.17 -8.12 7.40
N GLU A 594 13.71 -6.87 7.44
CA GLU A 594 14.32 -5.72 6.77
C GLU A 594 15.77 -5.42 7.16
N GLY A 595 16.21 -5.85 8.35
CA GLY A 595 17.54 -5.59 8.90
C GLY A 595 18.54 -6.74 8.77
N LYS A 596 18.18 -7.83 8.07
CA LYS A 596 19.04 -9.02 7.97
C LYS A 596 20.32 -8.72 7.17
N PRO A 597 21.52 -9.08 7.69
CA PRO A 597 22.77 -8.92 6.94
C PRO A 597 22.72 -9.67 5.61
N GLY A 598 23.14 -9.02 4.53
CA GLY A 598 23.09 -9.58 3.17
C GLY A 598 21.80 -9.26 2.41
N LEU A 599 20.77 -8.73 3.06
CA LEU A 599 19.61 -8.19 2.38
C LEU A 599 19.95 -6.83 1.73
N VAL A 600 19.94 -6.76 0.40
CA VAL A 600 20.35 -5.58 -0.37
C VAL A 600 19.18 -4.64 -0.71
N GLY A 601 17.95 -5.15 -0.64
CA GLY A 601 16.75 -4.35 -0.90
C GLY A 601 15.50 -5.20 -1.18
N ALA A 602 14.52 -4.57 -1.82
CA ALA A 602 13.27 -5.20 -2.21
C ALA A 602 12.72 -4.58 -3.50
N GLU A 603 11.88 -5.31 -4.23
CA GLU A 603 11.17 -4.80 -5.38
C GLU A 603 9.71 -5.22 -5.47
N VAL A 604 8.86 -4.25 -5.84
CA VAL A 604 7.44 -4.49 -6.08
C VAL A 604 7.24 -4.92 -7.53
N SER A 605 6.76 -6.13 -7.74
CA SER A 605 6.58 -6.68 -9.10
C SER A 605 5.14 -6.56 -9.59
N THR A 606 4.91 -6.26 -10.87
CA THR A 606 3.53 -6.07 -11.38
C THR A 606 2.92 -7.30 -12.01
N TRP A 607 3.69 -8.03 -12.83
CA TRP A 607 3.23 -9.20 -13.61
C TRP A 607 1.92 -8.97 -14.38
N CYS A 608 1.78 -7.76 -14.93
CA CYS A 608 0.67 -7.37 -15.78
C CYS A 608 1.13 -6.29 -16.75
N ARG A 609 0.31 -6.03 -17.76
CA ARG A 609 0.56 -5.02 -18.78
C ARG A 609 0.89 -3.67 -18.16
N ALA A 610 1.90 -2.99 -18.71
CA ALA A 610 2.36 -1.69 -18.25
C ALA A 610 1.41 -0.54 -18.65
N ALA A 611 0.18 -0.57 -18.15
CA ALA A 611 -0.88 0.38 -18.43
C ALA A 611 -1.58 0.83 -17.13
N GLU A 612 -2.14 2.04 -17.17
CA GLU A 612 -2.77 2.67 -16.00
C GLU A 612 -3.90 1.83 -15.41
N GLU A 613 -4.80 1.36 -16.28
CA GLU A 613 -5.96 0.56 -15.88
C GLU A 613 -5.52 -0.75 -15.21
N ASP A 614 -4.59 -1.48 -15.82
CA ASP A 614 -4.08 -2.74 -15.29
C ASP A 614 -3.43 -2.56 -13.92
N TYR A 615 -2.52 -1.58 -13.78
CA TYR A 615 -1.86 -1.28 -12.51
C TYR A 615 -2.84 -0.81 -11.44
N GLY A 616 -3.87 -0.06 -11.82
CA GLY A 616 -4.95 0.30 -10.92
C GLY A 616 -5.74 -0.93 -10.46
N ARG A 617 -6.16 -1.78 -11.39
CA ARG A 617 -7.07 -2.93 -11.15
C ARG A 617 -6.47 -3.95 -10.21
N VAL A 618 -5.18 -4.24 -10.35
CA VAL A 618 -4.46 -5.16 -9.44
C VAL A 618 -3.92 -4.46 -8.17
N GLY A 619 -4.21 -3.16 -8.02
CA GLY A 619 -3.87 -2.39 -6.83
C GLY A 619 -2.40 -1.97 -6.72
N LYS A 620 -1.63 -2.03 -7.83
CA LYS A 620 -0.19 -1.73 -7.86
C LYS A 620 0.11 -0.26 -7.67
N LEU A 621 -0.74 0.63 -8.16
CA LEU A 621 -0.54 2.08 -7.95
C LEU A 621 -0.60 2.44 -6.46
N TYR A 622 -1.50 1.81 -5.70
CA TYR A 622 -1.52 1.90 -4.24
C TYR A 622 -0.29 1.22 -3.62
N ASP A 623 0.04 0.01 -4.08
CA ASP A 623 1.15 -0.80 -3.54
C ASP A 623 2.52 -0.11 -3.70
N PHE A 624 2.75 0.59 -4.82
CA PHE A 624 3.96 1.37 -5.03
C PHE A 624 4.12 2.46 -3.97
N ILE A 625 3.05 3.20 -3.70
CA ILE A 625 3.08 4.28 -2.71
C ILE A 625 3.26 3.68 -1.31
N TYR A 626 2.55 2.60 -0.97
CA TYR A 626 2.68 1.99 0.35
C TYR A 626 4.07 1.38 0.58
N SER A 627 4.54 0.54 -0.35
CA SER A 627 5.80 -0.19 -0.25
C SER A 627 7.02 0.75 -0.26
N ALA A 628 6.92 1.90 -0.91
CA ALA A 628 7.93 2.94 -0.82
C ALA A 628 8.22 3.37 0.62
N ASN A 629 7.18 3.49 1.46
CA ASN A 629 7.37 3.83 2.87
C ASN A 629 8.01 2.69 3.66
N MET A 630 7.72 1.43 3.33
CA MET A 630 8.39 0.27 3.92
C MET A 630 9.90 0.30 3.62
N MET A 631 10.28 0.51 2.36
CA MET A 631 11.68 0.46 1.92
C MET A 631 12.49 1.72 2.26
N TRP A 632 11.83 2.86 2.47
CA TRP A 632 12.47 4.14 2.77
C TRP A 632 12.53 4.43 4.27
N SER A 633 11.41 4.28 4.98
CA SER A 633 11.25 4.83 6.33
C SER A 633 11.72 3.86 7.42
N GLY A 634 12.64 4.32 8.26
CA GLY A 634 13.00 3.65 9.52
C GLY A 634 11.83 3.52 10.52
N HIS A 635 10.74 4.21 10.24
CA HIS A 635 9.61 4.43 11.14
C HIS A 635 8.37 3.67 10.74
N TYR A 636 8.45 2.93 9.65
CA TYR A 636 7.41 2.01 9.25
C TYR A 636 7.08 1.02 10.39
N ARG A 637 5.78 0.78 10.57
CA ARG A 637 5.19 -0.13 11.57
C ARG A 637 3.93 -0.74 10.94
N ASP A 638 3.83 -2.07 10.94
CA ASP A 638 2.68 -2.78 10.35
C ASP A 638 1.35 -2.33 11.00
N GLU A 639 1.40 -1.97 12.29
CA GLU A 639 0.25 -1.58 13.10
C GLU A 639 -0.37 -0.23 12.69
N LEU A 640 0.38 0.63 11.99
CA LEU A 640 -0.07 1.96 11.54
C LEU A 640 -0.64 1.95 10.13
N ARG A 641 -1.02 0.76 9.63
CA ARG A 641 -1.52 0.61 8.26
C ARG A 641 -2.71 1.49 7.94
N ARG A 642 -3.69 1.65 8.85
CA ARG A 642 -4.88 2.48 8.58
C ARG A 642 -4.49 3.96 8.41
N LEU A 643 -3.53 4.43 9.21
CA LEU A 643 -2.95 5.77 9.07
C LEU A 643 -2.27 5.96 7.71
N TYR A 644 -1.45 4.99 7.27
CA TYR A 644 -0.83 5.06 5.94
C TYR A 644 -1.88 5.03 4.82
N SER A 645 -2.89 4.16 4.89
CA SER A 645 -3.98 4.11 3.91
C SER A 645 -4.70 5.45 3.78
N ARG A 646 -5.00 6.11 4.91
CA ARG A 646 -5.66 7.43 4.93
C ARG A 646 -4.80 8.47 4.23
N ARG A 647 -3.49 8.46 4.48
CA ARG A 647 -2.55 9.38 3.85
C ARG A 647 -2.36 9.13 2.36
N ILE A 648 -2.31 7.87 1.94
CA ILE A 648 -2.26 7.51 0.53
C ILE A 648 -3.53 7.96 -0.18
N ALA A 649 -4.71 7.76 0.44
CA ALA A 649 -5.98 8.24 -0.09
C ALA A 649 -5.99 9.76 -0.35
N SER A 650 -5.35 10.57 0.49
CA SER A 650 -5.24 12.02 0.26
C SER A 650 -4.26 12.42 -0.85
N MET A 651 -3.23 11.60 -1.11
CA MET A 651 -2.24 11.87 -2.16
C MET A 651 -2.68 11.35 -3.54
N LEU A 652 -3.54 10.33 -3.59
CA LEU A 652 -3.96 9.67 -4.82
C LEU A 652 -4.64 10.60 -5.84
N PRO A 653 -5.54 11.54 -5.47
CA PRO A 653 -6.21 12.38 -6.46
C PRO A 653 -5.24 13.11 -7.40
N PRO A 654 -4.27 13.94 -6.93
CA PRO A 654 -3.38 14.67 -7.83
C PRO A 654 -2.42 13.74 -8.58
N ILE A 655 -2.05 12.61 -7.98
CA ILE A 655 -1.27 11.57 -8.66
C ILE A 655 -2.08 10.98 -9.82
N ARG A 656 -3.36 10.68 -9.62
CA ARG A 656 -4.25 10.14 -10.64
C ARG A 656 -4.45 11.11 -11.80
N ASP A 657 -4.65 12.40 -11.54
CA ASP A 657 -4.72 13.41 -12.60
C ASP A 657 -3.42 13.44 -13.44
N ALA A 658 -2.27 13.38 -12.77
CA ALA A 658 -0.97 13.38 -13.41
C ALA A 658 -0.69 12.09 -14.21
N LEU A 659 -1.16 10.94 -13.74
CA LEU A 659 -1.05 9.66 -14.46
C LEU A 659 -2.00 9.59 -15.65
N HIS A 660 -3.22 10.10 -15.50
CA HIS A 660 -4.20 10.18 -16.58
C HIS A 660 -3.76 11.17 -17.66
N GLY A 661 -3.07 12.24 -17.26
CA GLY A 661 -2.58 13.30 -18.14
C GLY A 661 -3.52 14.50 -18.27
N CYS A 662 -4.63 14.51 -17.53
CA CYS A 662 -5.55 15.64 -17.44
C CYS A 662 -6.28 15.64 -16.09
N LEU A 663 -6.81 16.81 -15.70
CA LEU A 663 -7.63 16.93 -14.50
C LEU A 663 -9.00 16.28 -14.72
N TYR A 664 -9.44 15.50 -13.74
CA TYR A 664 -10.83 15.08 -13.66
C TYR A 664 -11.78 16.28 -13.68
N PRO A 665 -12.98 16.20 -14.30
CA PRO A 665 -13.91 17.32 -14.37
C PRO A 665 -14.24 17.95 -13.01
N SER A 666 -14.43 17.13 -11.96
CA SER A 666 -14.68 17.60 -10.59
C SER A 666 -13.54 18.43 -9.98
N ARG A 667 -12.34 18.35 -10.56
CA ARG A 667 -11.12 18.99 -10.06
C ARG A 667 -10.68 20.19 -10.88
N GLN A 668 -11.40 20.50 -11.96
CA GLN A 668 -11.13 21.71 -12.71
C GLN A 668 -11.52 22.95 -11.87
N PRO A 669 -10.74 24.05 -11.90
CA PRO A 669 -11.07 25.26 -11.13
C PRO A 669 -12.46 25.84 -11.45
N ALA A 670 -12.92 25.64 -12.69
CA ALA A 670 -14.23 26.08 -13.15
C ALA A 670 -15.38 25.12 -12.78
N ALA A 671 -15.08 23.99 -12.12
CA ALA A 671 -16.08 22.99 -11.78
C ALA A 671 -17.22 23.60 -10.95
N ARG A 672 -18.45 23.25 -11.34
CA ARG A 672 -19.67 23.53 -10.59
C ARG A 672 -20.37 22.21 -10.30
N PHE A 673 -21.03 22.14 -9.16
CA PHE A 673 -21.63 20.91 -8.66
C PHE A 673 -23.13 21.10 -8.47
N GLN A 674 -23.91 20.10 -8.86
CA GLN A 674 -25.34 20.01 -8.55
C GLN A 674 -25.64 18.62 -7.98
N PRO A 675 -25.93 18.53 -6.67
CA PRO A 675 -26.49 17.31 -6.09
C PRO A 675 -27.76 16.89 -6.83
N LEU A 676 -27.86 15.61 -7.16
CA LEU A 676 -29.02 15.01 -7.82
C LEU A 676 -29.93 14.38 -6.77
N ARG A 677 -31.24 14.54 -6.94
CA ARG A 677 -32.23 13.86 -6.07
C ARG A 677 -32.41 12.43 -6.52
N LEU A 678 -32.38 11.49 -5.59
CA LEU A 678 -32.58 10.08 -5.88
C LEU A 678 -34.08 9.77 -5.89
N GLU A 679 -34.76 10.21 -6.95
CA GLU A 679 -36.19 9.96 -7.13
C GLU A 679 -36.52 8.47 -6.96
N ARG A 680 -37.51 8.15 -6.13
CA ARG A 680 -37.96 6.77 -5.84
C ARG A 680 -36.95 5.92 -5.05
N ALA A 681 -35.98 6.52 -4.36
CA ALA A 681 -35.21 5.83 -3.34
C ALA A 681 -36.14 5.30 -2.22
N SER A 682 -36.15 3.97 -2.05
CA SER A 682 -37.04 3.27 -1.12
C SER A 682 -36.32 2.25 -0.25
N THR A 683 -35.03 2.02 -0.52
CA THR A 683 -34.25 1.04 0.23
C THR A 683 -33.77 1.67 1.53
N PRO A 684 -34.08 1.11 2.72
CA PRO A 684 -33.62 1.68 3.98
C PRO A 684 -32.09 1.75 4.05
N ARG A 685 -31.54 2.67 4.85
CA ARG A 685 -30.07 2.76 5.08
C ARG A 685 -29.49 1.65 5.95
N ARG A 686 -30.33 0.69 6.37
CA ARG A 686 -29.94 -0.44 7.20
C ARG A 686 -30.76 -1.68 6.87
N ASP A 687 -30.06 -2.79 6.70
CA ASP A 687 -30.64 -4.13 6.54
C ASP A 687 -30.26 -5.01 7.73
N GLN A 688 -31.07 -4.96 8.79
CA GLN A 688 -30.80 -5.71 10.02
C GLN A 688 -31.05 -7.21 9.88
N CYS A 689 -31.98 -7.64 9.01
CA CYS A 689 -32.33 -9.05 8.85
C CYS A 689 -31.37 -9.79 7.90
N GLY A 690 -30.47 -9.06 7.23
CA GLY A 690 -29.49 -9.62 6.31
C GLY A 690 -30.09 -10.10 4.99
N ALA A 691 -31.35 -9.74 4.71
CA ALA A 691 -32.07 -10.16 3.52
C ALA A 691 -31.35 -9.68 2.24
N LEU A 692 -30.80 -8.47 2.26
CA LEU A 692 -30.09 -7.83 1.16
C LEU A 692 -28.57 -8.03 1.24
N GLY A 693 -28.09 -8.87 2.16
CA GLY A 693 -26.66 -9.11 2.41
C GLY A 693 -26.11 -8.43 3.66
N GLY A 694 -26.96 -7.73 4.44
CA GLY A 694 -26.62 -7.15 5.74
C GLY A 694 -25.72 -5.92 5.64
N TYR A 695 -26.27 -4.74 5.94
CA TYR A 695 -25.53 -3.49 5.97
C TYR A 695 -26.10 -2.48 6.97
N ASP A 696 -25.27 -1.54 7.40
CA ASP A 696 -25.66 -0.44 8.29
C ASP A 696 -24.91 0.84 7.92
N LEU A 697 -25.62 1.75 7.24
CA LEU A 697 -25.12 3.05 6.79
C LEU A 697 -25.74 4.22 7.58
N GLU A 698 -26.44 3.95 8.70
CA GLU A 698 -27.14 4.99 9.48
C GLU A 698 -26.19 6.00 10.12
N ALA A 699 -24.92 5.63 10.29
CA ALA A 699 -23.87 6.52 10.80
C ALA A 699 -23.56 7.71 9.87
N LEU A 700 -23.93 7.64 8.59
CA LEU A 700 -23.86 8.80 7.71
C LEU A 700 -25.06 9.72 7.96
N CYS A 701 -24.81 10.99 8.28
CA CYS A 701 -25.88 11.96 8.51
C CYS A 701 -26.74 12.23 7.25
N VAL A 702 -28.01 12.56 7.42
CA VAL A 702 -28.91 12.97 6.32
C VAL A 702 -28.76 14.47 6.09
N GLY A 703 -29.03 14.89 4.85
CA GLY A 703 -28.99 16.29 4.43
C GLY A 703 -27.76 16.63 3.60
N GLU A 704 -27.49 17.93 3.49
CA GLU A 704 -26.38 18.44 2.69
C GLU A 704 -25.04 18.13 3.37
N GLN A 705 -24.16 17.44 2.63
CA GLN A 705 -22.82 17.11 3.08
C GLN A 705 -21.80 17.40 1.98
N ARG A 706 -20.56 17.68 2.37
CA ARG A 706 -19.43 17.76 1.44
C ARG A 706 -18.43 16.65 1.74
N LEU A 707 -18.32 15.69 0.84
CA LEU A 707 -17.52 14.47 0.99
C LEU A 707 -16.56 14.36 -0.19
N GLY A 708 -15.28 14.08 0.07
CA GLY A 708 -14.25 14.07 -0.98
C GLY A 708 -14.13 15.40 -1.75
N GLY A 709 -14.52 16.52 -1.16
CA GLY A 709 -14.58 17.83 -1.82
C GLY A 709 -15.84 18.08 -2.66
N VAL A 710 -16.71 17.09 -2.82
CA VAL A 710 -17.93 17.15 -3.64
C VAL A 710 -19.17 17.31 -2.75
N PRO A 711 -20.10 18.23 -3.05
CA PRO A 711 -21.35 18.35 -2.30
C PRO A 711 -22.31 17.22 -2.69
N PHE A 712 -23.06 16.69 -1.73
CA PHE A 712 -24.09 15.68 -1.91
C PHE A 712 -25.31 16.01 -1.02
N THR A 713 -26.50 15.64 -1.50
CA THR A 713 -27.70 15.58 -0.68
C THR A 713 -27.90 14.12 -0.27
N ILE A 714 -27.67 13.82 1.01
CA ILE A 714 -27.89 12.47 1.55
C ILE A 714 -29.36 12.35 1.95
N GLU A 715 -30.08 11.38 1.37
CA GLU A 715 -31.50 11.14 1.65
C GLU A 715 -31.70 10.07 2.75
N GLU A 716 -32.92 9.94 3.27
CA GLU A 716 -33.26 8.91 4.28
C GLU A 716 -33.20 7.48 3.73
N ASN A 717 -33.44 7.33 2.43
CA ASN A 717 -33.42 6.06 1.72
C ASN A 717 -32.36 6.06 0.63
N LEU A 718 -31.92 4.86 0.28
CA LEU A 718 -30.96 4.55 -0.76
C LEU A 718 -31.67 4.17 -2.07
N LEU A 719 -30.94 4.31 -3.16
CA LEU A 719 -31.25 3.67 -4.42
C LEU A 719 -30.40 2.41 -4.56
N SER A 720 -31.04 1.25 -4.60
CA SER A 720 -30.33 -0.03 -4.63
C SER A 720 -30.83 -0.91 -5.76
N VAL A 721 -29.90 -1.62 -6.41
CA VAL A 721 -30.21 -2.63 -7.42
C VAL A 721 -29.50 -3.93 -7.06
N GLY A 722 -30.12 -5.07 -7.39
CA GLY A 722 -29.57 -6.39 -7.12
C GLY A 722 -30.10 -7.44 -8.08
N ALA A 723 -29.31 -8.49 -8.32
CA ALA A 723 -29.68 -9.57 -9.23
C ALA A 723 -30.84 -10.40 -8.65
N SER A 724 -31.66 -10.99 -9.52
CA SER A 724 -32.78 -11.85 -9.12
C SER A 724 -32.34 -13.09 -8.33
N GLN A 725 -31.10 -13.54 -8.51
CA GLN A 725 -30.48 -14.65 -7.80
C GLN A 725 -30.07 -14.33 -6.35
N MET A 726 -30.21 -13.09 -5.87
CA MET A 726 -29.98 -12.75 -4.47
C MET A 726 -31.00 -13.43 -3.55
N ARG A 727 -30.54 -13.90 -2.38
CA ARG A 727 -31.35 -14.72 -1.44
C ARG A 727 -32.64 -14.04 -0.95
N ALA A 728 -32.73 -12.71 -0.97
CA ALA A 728 -33.99 -11.99 -0.77
C ALA A 728 -34.28 -11.05 -1.95
N ALA A 729 -35.05 -11.55 -2.91
CA ALA A 729 -35.52 -10.73 -4.01
C ALA A 729 -36.59 -9.72 -3.53
N ALA A 730 -36.17 -8.45 -3.36
CA ALA A 730 -37.03 -7.28 -3.18
C ALA A 730 -36.48 -6.00 -3.87
N LEU A 731 -35.26 -6.04 -4.42
CA LEU A 731 -34.65 -4.88 -5.08
C LEU A 731 -34.99 -4.84 -6.58
N PRO A 732 -35.21 -3.65 -7.17
CA PRO A 732 -35.39 -3.52 -8.60
C PRO A 732 -34.10 -3.86 -9.36
N SER A 733 -34.23 -4.41 -10.56
CA SER A 733 -33.10 -4.64 -11.48
C SER A 733 -32.69 -3.39 -12.27
N LEU A 734 -33.51 -2.33 -12.21
CA LEU A 734 -33.30 -1.06 -12.88
C LEU A 734 -33.77 0.09 -11.98
N ALA A 735 -32.93 1.12 -11.88
CA ALA A 735 -33.27 2.38 -11.27
C ALA A 735 -32.85 3.54 -12.17
N SER A 736 -33.52 4.68 -12.07
CA SER A 736 -33.29 5.85 -12.93
C SER A 736 -33.34 7.13 -12.12
N VAL A 737 -32.44 8.07 -12.43
CA VAL A 737 -32.37 9.38 -11.80
C VAL A 737 -32.25 10.46 -12.87
N THR A 738 -33.15 11.44 -12.80
CA THR A 738 -33.20 12.56 -13.74
C THR A 738 -31.97 13.47 -13.60
N VAL A 739 -31.38 13.85 -14.73
CA VAL A 739 -30.29 14.84 -14.79
C VAL A 739 -30.76 16.09 -15.52
N GLY A 740 -31.37 15.93 -16.70
CA GLY A 740 -32.07 16.98 -17.45
C GLY A 740 -31.20 18.10 -18.00
N ARG A 741 -29.87 17.95 -18.05
CA ARG A 741 -28.94 18.98 -18.54
C ARG A 741 -27.61 18.39 -19.00
N ARG A 742 -26.83 19.20 -19.72
CA ARG A 742 -25.42 18.88 -20.05
C ARG A 742 -24.61 18.84 -18.77
N CYS A 743 -23.71 17.86 -18.65
CA CYS A 743 -22.72 17.73 -17.58
C CYS A 743 -21.45 17.09 -18.12
N ASN A 744 -20.31 17.39 -17.50
CA ASN A 744 -19.01 16.84 -17.87
C ASN A 744 -18.76 15.49 -17.20
N SER A 745 -19.34 15.26 -16.03
CA SER A 745 -19.26 14.00 -15.30
C SER A 745 -20.38 13.91 -14.25
N ILE A 746 -20.53 12.71 -13.67
CA ILE A 746 -21.34 12.48 -12.47
C ILE A 746 -20.46 11.77 -11.43
N VAL A 747 -20.41 12.33 -10.21
CA VAL A 747 -19.75 11.73 -9.06
C VAL A 747 -20.78 10.96 -8.24
N PHE A 748 -20.51 9.68 -8.01
CA PHE A 748 -21.36 8.78 -7.24
C PHE A 748 -20.75 8.53 -5.87
N LEU A 749 -21.59 8.59 -4.83
CA LEU A 749 -21.28 8.09 -3.49
C LEU A 749 -22.00 6.76 -3.32
N HIS A 750 -21.25 5.67 -3.36
CA HIS A 750 -21.84 4.33 -3.38
C HIS A 750 -20.99 3.29 -2.65
N THR A 751 -21.59 2.13 -2.45
CA THR A 751 -20.92 0.93 -1.94
C THR A 751 -21.68 -0.31 -2.42
N CYS A 752 -21.29 -1.49 -1.99
CA CYS A 752 -22.07 -2.70 -2.23
C CYS A 752 -22.19 -3.58 -0.99
N THR A 753 -23.14 -4.52 -1.02
CA THR A 753 -23.16 -5.62 -0.05
C THR A 753 -22.05 -6.62 -0.36
N ARG A 754 -21.69 -7.44 0.62
CA ARG A 754 -20.56 -8.37 0.46
C ARG A 754 -20.91 -9.47 -0.54
N PRO A 755 -20.10 -9.69 -1.60
CA PRO A 755 -20.32 -10.80 -2.52
C PRO A 755 -20.07 -12.15 -1.82
N GLY A 756 -20.85 -13.17 -2.16
CA GLY A 756 -20.74 -14.53 -1.61
C GLY A 756 -19.51 -15.27 -2.11
N THR A 757 -19.07 -15.01 -3.33
CA THR A 757 -17.77 -15.43 -3.88
C THR A 757 -16.97 -14.20 -4.30
N PRO A 758 -16.01 -13.73 -3.49
CA PRO A 758 -15.13 -12.65 -3.88
C PRO A 758 -14.16 -13.16 -4.95
N SER A 759 -14.50 -13.05 -6.23
CA SER A 759 -13.56 -13.33 -7.30
C SER A 759 -12.93 -12.03 -7.79
N THR A 760 -11.73 -11.74 -7.30
CA THR A 760 -10.80 -10.78 -7.95
C THR A 760 -9.59 -11.52 -8.53
N TYR A 761 -9.76 -12.81 -8.91
CA TYR A 761 -8.67 -13.64 -9.42
C TYR A 761 -8.27 -13.19 -10.82
N ASN A 762 -6.98 -12.91 -10.99
CA ASN A 762 -6.37 -12.48 -12.25
C ASN A 762 -7.02 -11.24 -12.88
N GLY A 763 -7.40 -10.25 -12.08
CA GLY A 763 -7.87 -8.95 -12.59
C GLY A 763 -9.27 -8.96 -13.21
N ARG A 764 -9.99 -10.10 -13.21
CA ARG A 764 -11.41 -10.14 -13.60
C ARG A 764 -12.27 -9.65 -12.45
N ALA A 765 -12.54 -8.35 -12.44
CA ALA A 765 -13.46 -7.73 -11.51
C ALA A 765 -14.90 -8.16 -11.86
N GLN A 766 -15.63 -8.67 -10.87
CA GLN A 766 -17.01 -9.12 -11.08
C GLN A 766 -17.95 -7.91 -11.22
N PRO A 767 -18.77 -7.82 -12.29
CA PRO A 767 -19.76 -6.76 -12.40
C PRO A 767 -20.77 -6.81 -11.24
N VAL A 768 -21.04 -5.65 -10.66
CA VAL A 768 -22.06 -5.44 -9.61
C VAL A 768 -23.26 -4.72 -10.20
N ALA A 769 -23.01 -3.73 -11.05
CA ALA A 769 -24.05 -2.96 -11.73
C ALA A 769 -23.51 -2.37 -13.04
N ARG A 770 -24.37 -1.70 -13.80
CA ARG A 770 -24.05 -0.92 -14.98
C ARG A 770 -24.65 0.47 -14.82
N TYR A 771 -23.81 1.50 -14.95
CA TYR A 771 -24.25 2.88 -15.06
C TYR A 771 -24.43 3.24 -16.53
N THR A 772 -25.56 3.84 -16.86
CA THR A 772 -25.92 4.23 -18.23
C THR A 772 -26.32 5.69 -18.24
N LEU A 773 -25.59 6.52 -18.97
CA LEU A 773 -26.03 7.87 -19.31
C LEU A 773 -26.98 7.75 -20.50
N VAL A 774 -28.22 8.21 -20.35
CA VAL A 774 -29.20 8.29 -21.44
C VAL A 774 -29.34 9.76 -21.85
N TYR A 775 -29.03 10.05 -23.12
CA TYR A 775 -29.11 11.40 -23.67
C TYR A 775 -30.53 11.73 -24.16
N ASP A 776 -30.82 13.01 -24.39
CA ASP A 776 -32.13 13.50 -24.85
C ASP A 776 -32.54 12.96 -26.23
N ASP A 777 -31.58 12.65 -27.10
CA ASP A 777 -31.77 11.97 -28.39
C ASP A 777 -32.01 10.45 -28.27
N GLY A 778 -31.99 9.90 -27.05
CA GLY A 778 -32.16 8.48 -26.76
C GLY A 778 -30.89 7.62 -26.92
N SER A 779 -29.77 8.20 -27.36
CA SER A 779 -28.48 7.53 -27.37
C SER A 779 -27.98 7.26 -25.94
N GLN A 780 -27.07 6.30 -25.79
CA GLN A 780 -26.64 5.80 -24.48
C GLN A 780 -25.13 5.62 -24.41
N ALA A 781 -24.56 5.88 -23.24
CA ALA A 781 -23.18 5.52 -22.90
C ALA A 781 -23.18 4.69 -21.62
N HIS A 782 -22.55 3.52 -21.65
CA HIS A 782 -22.59 2.56 -20.55
C HIS A 782 -21.22 2.41 -19.90
N THR A 783 -21.21 2.11 -18.61
CA THR A 783 -20.00 1.76 -17.85
C THR A 783 -20.33 0.65 -16.86
N SER A 784 -19.57 -0.44 -16.92
CA SER A 784 -19.63 -1.53 -15.95
C SER A 784 -19.07 -1.05 -14.61
N ILE A 785 -19.81 -1.29 -13.53
CA ILE A 785 -19.38 -1.02 -12.15
C ILE A 785 -19.01 -2.35 -11.53
N GLU A 786 -17.73 -2.51 -11.22
CA GLU A 786 -17.12 -3.79 -10.92
C GLU A 786 -16.57 -3.79 -9.51
N TYR A 787 -16.80 -4.91 -8.81
CA TYR A 787 -16.29 -5.13 -7.47
C TYR A 787 -14.76 -5.18 -7.50
N GLY A 788 -14.14 -4.38 -6.63
CA GLY A 788 -12.71 -4.23 -6.51
C GLY A 788 -12.07 -3.26 -7.50
N TRP A 789 -12.85 -2.62 -8.37
CA TRP A 789 -12.39 -1.54 -9.24
C TRP A 789 -12.96 -0.19 -8.81
N GLN A 790 -14.25 0.06 -9.08
CA GLN A 790 -14.91 1.32 -8.68
C GLN A 790 -15.50 1.30 -7.27
N LEU A 791 -15.66 0.12 -6.66
CA LEU A 791 -16.19 0.00 -5.30
C LEU A 791 -15.76 -1.29 -4.63
N ALA A 792 -15.96 -1.38 -3.32
CA ALA A 792 -15.85 -2.59 -2.52
C ALA A 792 -17.01 -2.67 -1.53
N GLU A 793 -17.07 -3.76 -0.77
CA GLU A 793 -18.12 -4.00 0.22
C GLU A 793 -18.12 -2.92 1.32
N TRP A 794 -19.32 -2.57 1.78
CA TRP A 794 -19.55 -1.46 2.72
C TRP A 794 -18.71 -1.55 3.99
N ASN A 795 -18.47 -2.75 4.50
CA ASN A 795 -17.74 -2.96 5.75
C ASN A 795 -16.25 -3.26 5.59
N ARG A 796 -15.66 -2.85 4.46
CA ARG A 796 -14.22 -2.98 4.20
C ARG A 796 -13.52 -1.64 4.36
N PRO A 797 -12.47 -1.53 5.19
CA PRO A 797 -11.61 -0.35 5.21
C PRO A 797 -10.89 -0.14 3.88
N PHE A 798 -10.74 1.12 3.45
CA PHE A 798 -9.93 1.46 2.28
C PHE A 798 -8.47 1.02 2.46
N GLY A 799 -7.88 0.43 1.40
CA GLY A 799 -6.51 -0.09 1.44
C GLY A 799 -6.33 -1.33 2.33
N ALA A 800 -7.42 -1.94 2.82
CA ALA A 800 -7.33 -3.24 3.49
C ALA A 800 -6.81 -4.29 2.50
N PRO A 801 -5.78 -5.08 2.87
CA PRO A 801 -5.24 -6.11 1.99
C PRO A 801 -6.26 -7.23 1.79
N LEU A 802 -6.17 -7.91 0.64
CA LEU A 802 -6.92 -9.15 0.44
C LEU A 802 -6.47 -10.22 1.45
N ARG A 803 -7.40 -11.05 1.91
CA ARG A 803 -7.14 -11.96 3.05
C ARG A 803 -6.44 -13.27 2.68
N HIS A 804 -6.24 -13.57 1.38
CA HIS A 804 -5.75 -14.88 0.94
C HIS A 804 -4.41 -14.78 0.22
N GLY A 805 -3.40 -15.55 0.63
CA GLY A 805 -2.07 -15.57 0.01
C GLY A 805 -1.99 -16.12 -1.43
N PHE A 806 -3.12 -16.45 -2.07
CA PHE A 806 -3.14 -16.88 -3.48
C PHE A 806 -3.30 -15.69 -4.45
N TRP A 807 -3.55 -14.48 -3.95
CA TRP A 807 -3.60 -13.27 -4.78
C TRP A 807 -2.19 -12.74 -5.09
N ARG A 808 -1.35 -13.60 -5.67
CA ARG A 808 0.11 -13.43 -5.80
C ARG A 808 0.55 -12.26 -6.68
N HIS A 809 -0.40 -11.57 -7.32
CA HIS A 809 -0.15 -10.37 -8.12
C HIS A 809 -1.19 -9.25 -7.86
N SER A 810 -2.15 -9.46 -6.96
CA SER A 810 -3.21 -8.51 -6.61
C SER A 810 -3.34 -8.37 -5.11
N GLY A 811 -3.00 -7.19 -4.57
CA GLY A 811 -2.96 -6.99 -3.11
C GLY A 811 -4.20 -6.31 -2.53
N TYR A 812 -4.90 -5.55 -3.37
CA TYR A 812 -5.82 -4.49 -2.96
C TYR A 812 -6.99 -4.39 -3.93
N THR A 813 -8.09 -3.82 -3.43
CA THR A 813 -9.35 -3.66 -4.17
C THR A 813 -9.89 -2.25 -3.98
N ALA A 814 -10.42 -1.65 -5.04
CA ALA A 814 -11.05 -0.33 -5.05
C ALA A 814 -10.14 0.79 -4.51
N THR A 815 -8.88 0.80 -4.96
CA THR A 815 -7.85 1.72 -4.44
C THR A 815 -7.39 2.79 -5.44
N TYR A 816 -7.99 2.85 -6.65
CA TYR A 816 -7.51 3.77 -7.69
C TYR A 816 -8.59 4.69 -8.31
N PRO A 817 -9.58 4.18 -9.08
CA PRO A 817 -10.58 5.06 -9.69
C PRO A 817 -11.60 5.57 -8.65
N ALA A 818 -11.69 4.91 -7.50
CA ALA A 818 -12.55 5.29 -6.40
C ALA A 818 -11.76 5.53 -5.11
N LEU A 819 -12.22 6.51 -4.34
CA LEU A 819 -11.59 6.95 -3.10
C LEU A 819 -12.59 6.88 -1.94
N PRO A 820 -12.13 6.75 -0.69
CA PRO A 820 -13.01 6.68 0.47
C PRO A 820 -13.53 8.07 0.82
N PHE A 821 -14.64 8.48 0.20
CA PHE A 821 -15.24 9.79 0.42
C PHE A 821 -15.81 9.94 1.83
N TRP A 822 -16.18 8.81 2.44
CA TRP A 822 -16.55 8.74 3.84
C TRP A 822 -16.11 7.40 4.44
N GLN A 823 -15.54 7.45 5.64
CA GLN A 823 -15.27 6.28 6.46
C GLN A 823 -15.71 6.55 7.89
N GLY A 824 -16.35 5.55 8.49
CA GLY A 824 -16.86 5.65 9.85
C GLY A 824 -17.14 4.28 10.45
N LYS A 825 -17.96 4.28 11.49
CA LYS A 825 -18.35 3.08 12.23
C LYS A 825 -19.86 2.98 12.29
N SER A 826 -20.41 1.77 12.11
CA SER A 826 -21.83 1.52 12.35
C SER A 826 -22.16 1.65 13.83
N ALA A 827 -23.45 1.67 14.18
CA ALA A 827 -23.88 1.65 15.59
C ALA A 827 -23.42 0.39 16.37
N ARG A 828 -22.87 -0.61 15.67
CA ARG A 828 -22.29 -1.84 16.25
C ARG A 828 -20.76 -1.86 16.22
N GLY A 829 -20.11 -0.78 15.77
CA GLY A 829 -18.65 -0.68 15.67
C GLY A 829 -18.03 -1.36 14.44
N GLU A 830 -18.85 -1.75 13.46
CA GLU A 830 -18.36 -2.28 12.18
C GLU A 830 -17.76 -1.15 11.35
N ASP A 831 -16.66 -1.41 10.65
CA ASP A 831 -16.13 -0.44 9.67
C ASP A 831 -17.21 -0.14 8.61
N VAL A 832 -17.26 1.12 8.16
CA VAL A 832 -18.10 1.52 7.02
C VAL A 832 -17.27 2.39 6.08
N THR A 833 -17.29 2.06 4.79
CA THR A 833 -16.62 2.81 3.73
C THR A 833 -17.58 3.07 2.58
N LEU A 834 -17.70 4.35 2.23
CA LEU A 834 -18.41 4.80 1.03
C LEU A 834 -17.40 5.32 0.02
N HIS A 835 -17.49 4.79 -1.20
CA HIS A 835 -16.59 5.10 -2.28
C HIS A 835 -17.16 6.27 -3.10
N GLY A 836 -16.31 7.24 -3.41
CA GLY A 836 -16.56 8.27 -4.40
C GLY A 836 -15.97 7.85 -5.73
N TYR A 837 -16.81 7.69 -6.75
CA TYR A 837 -16.41 7.37 -8.12
C TYR A 837 -16.93 8.42 -9.09
N GLU A 838 -16.06 8.98 -9.92
CA GLU A 838 -16.44 9.96 -10.94
C GLU A 838 -16.51 9.31 -12.31
N LEU A 839 -17.71 9.22 -12.87
CA LEU A 839 -17.97 8.78 -14.22
C LEU A 839 -17.86 9.98 -15.18
N ILE A 840 -16.84 9.98 -16.03
CA ILE A 840 -16.66 11.00 -17.07
C ILE A 840 -17.72 10.79 -18.15
N ASN A 841 -18.44 11.85 -18.52
CA ASN A 841 -19.40 11.82 -19.63
C ASN A 841 -18.62 11.84 -20.95
N PRO A 842 -18.70 10.80 -21.81
CA PRO A 842 -17.98 10.78 -23.08
C PRO A 842 -18.53 11.79 -24.11
N ASN A 843 -19.75 12.31 -23.91
CA ASN A 843 -20.39 13.30 -24.77
C ASN A 843 -20.85 14.51 -23.92
N PRO A 844 -19.91 15.32 -23.39
CA PRO A 844 -20.22 16.44 -22.49
C PRO A 844 -21.07 17.54 -23.16
N GLU A 845 -21.07 17.60 -24.49
CA GLU A 845 -21.87 18.53 -25.30
C GLU A 845 -23.36 18.15 -25.39
N ARG A 846 -23.72 16.91 -25.03
CA ARG A 846 -25.10 16.42 -25.07
C ARG A 846 -25.79 16.54 -23.73
N THR A 847 -27.10 16.78 -23.77
CA THR A 847 -27.93 16.80 -22.57
C THR A 847 -28.10 15.38 -22.06
N VAL A 848 -27.64 15.10 -20.85
CA VAL A 848 -27.96 13.84 -20.17
C VAL A 848 -29.37 13.99 -19.63
N ALA A 849 -30.33 13.25 -20.19
CA ALA A 849 -31.71 13.27 -19.74
C ALA A 849 -31.84 12.64 -18.35
N ARG A 850 -31.22 11.48 -18.18
CA ARG A 850 -31.18 10.69 -16.93
C ARG A 850 -29.97 9.78 -16.92
N PHE A 851 -29.57 9.33 -15.73
CA PHE A 851 -28.72 8.14 -15.63
C PHE A 851 -29.52 6.97 -15.09
N GLU A 852 -29.21 5.78 -15.60
CA GLU A 852 -29.82 4.52 -15.20
C GLU A 852 -28.78 3.63 -14.54
N ILE A 853 -29.23 2.87 -13.55
CA ILE A 853 -28.47 1.83 -12.88
C ILE A 853 -29.18 0.51 -13.16
N SER A 854 -28.49 -0.42 -13.81
CA SER A 854 -29.03 -1.75 -14.05
C SER A 854 -28.10 -2.85 -13.56
N VAL A 855 -28.65 -4.06 -13.40
CA VAL A 855 -27.87 -5.24 -13.03
C VAL A 855 -27.59 -6.04 -14.31
N PRO A 856 -26.33 -6.23 -14.71
CA PRO A 856 -26.00 -7.05 -15.88
C PRO A 856 -26.28 -8.54 -15.62
N ASP A 857 -26.49 -9.32 -16.68
CA ASP A 857 -26.78 -10.77 -16.57
C ASP A 857 -25.63 -11.53 -15.90
N GLU A 858 -24.39 -11.10 -16.14
CA GLU A 858 -23.17 -11.60 -15.51
C GLU A 858 -22.93 -11.11 -14.07
N ALA A 859 -23.85 -10.34 -13.48
CA ALA A 859 -23.67 -9.79 -12.14
C ALA A 859 -23.63 -10.87 -11.05
N GLY A 860 -22.81 -10.61 -10.04
CA GLY A 860 -22.75 -11.42 -8.83
C GLY A 860 -23.98 -11.32 -7.93
N ASP A 861 -23.82 -11.83 -6.72
CA ASP A 861 -24.81 -11.80 -5.65
C ASP A 861 -24.68 -10.56 -4.73
N ALA A 862 -23.87 -9.57 -5.12
CA ALA A 862 -23.75 -8.29 -4.43
C ALA A 862 -24.80 -7.29 -4.94
N ALA A 863 -25.47 -6.60 -4.02
CA ALA A 863 -26.32 -5.46 -4.33
C ALA A 863 -25.50 -4.18 -4.36
N LEU A 864 -25.72 -3.34 -5.36
CA LEU A 864 -25.23 -1.96 -5.37
C LEU A 864 -26.10 -1.13 -4.43
N LEU A 865 -25.46 -0.33 -3.58
CA LEU A 865 -26.09 0.65 -2.69
C LEU A 865 -25.63 2.06 -3.11
N LEU A 866 -26.46 2.78 -3.86
CA LEU A 866 -26.20 4.18 -4.20
C LEU A 866 -26.78 5.09 -3.09
N VAL A 867 -25.90 5.86 -2.47
CA VAL A 867 -26.24 6.78 -1.36
C VAL A 867 -26.59 8.16 -1.87
N ALA A 868 -25.79 8.69 -2.81
CA ALA A 868 -26.02 10.00 -3.41
C ALA A 868 -25.27 10.12 -4.75
N ALA A 869 -25.67 11.06 -5.59
CA ALA A 869 -24.98 11.38 -6.83
C ALA A 869 -24.97 12.90 -7.07
N THR A 870 -23.93 13.38 -7.75
CA THR A 870 -23.71 14.81 -8.00
C THR A 870 -23.19 15.01 -9.41
N ALA A 871 -23.91 15.79 -10.22
CA ALA A 871 -23.45 16.15 -11.56
C ALA A 871 -22.45 17.30 -11.49
N VAL A 872 -21.43 17.22 -12.35
CA VAL A 872 -20.35 18.21 -12.47
C VAL A 872 -20.46 18.91 -13.82
N TYR A 873 -20.29 20.22 -13.80
CA TYR A 873 -20.32 21.08 -14.98
C TYR A 873 -19.01 21.86 -15.08
N GLY A 874 -18.51 22.04 -16.30
CA GLY A 874 -17.48 23.03 -16.60
C GLY A 874 -18.04 24.45 -16.49
N GLY A 875 -17.16 25.43 -16.34
CA GLY A 875 -17.52 26.84 -16.57
C GLY A 875 -17.89 27.02 -18.04
N GLU A 876 -18.94 27.81 -18.30
CA GLU A 876 -19.42 28.15 -19.64
C GLU A 876 -18.34 28.71 -20.57
#